data_AF-A0A935ZKS8-F1
#
_entry.id   AF-A0A935ZKS8-F1
#
_cell.length_a   1.000
_cell.length_b   1.000
_cell.length_c   1.000
_cell.angle_alpha   90.00
_cell.angle_beta   90.00
_cell.angle_gamma   90.00
#
_symmetry.space_group_name_H-M   'P 1'
#
loop_
_entity.id
_entity.type
_entity.pdbx_description
1 polymer ?
#
loop_
_entity_poly.entity_id
_entity_poly.type
_entity_poly.pdbx_seq_one_letter_code
_entity_poly.pdbx_strand_id
1 'polypeptide(L)'
;MTRPSYRVHIATHHDGRRTARLLPTRPPELRPPTAYGDDDEQVLAQLALAVAEQPGLADDFAWHEPLTLRRASITVHPQSIIGKRAVIGARQLPIRIGYAWAPLGKGGFKVLVPALSWLFVVETLELAPEIVRHAVATALLGQQAARIYGLHDVTDERVIEWVPPANARVAPAPERDQREVAPVLAAIAQDWVERERRRPGRRLVGQFDFSAQLPLLLREQPRSLLLVGPAGCGKTTWVRALARMLGKRDSEDPPPRLWATSADRIVAGMVYLGMWEQRCLELVAALSGTGDLLYFDRLAPVLAAQTGRSSIADLLQPALQTGAIAVISECTPDELERLAQRAPSLLSLFHLVQLEPPPAAAMVGLLATWFARERADITIDGPGWRRLVQHLEFFQRDLAFPGKGFRTLDALAKLHTDEHGGHVELGAEQVSTSFAQITGLPLEIISDTRRADRSHIAARLREGVIGQDEACSVAARVLTRLKAGLNDPARPIGSLFFVGPTGVGKTELAKQLARYMFGKAEALVRIDMSEYMLPGAAQRLLACGRGVRSLVERVRERPLSLVLLDEIEKAHPEVFDLLLGMLGEGRLTDADGRLVDFRMTICVMTSNIGVQAQAAAGFGDAGDGANDLLRAVRGHFRPEFFNRIDHVIPFGSLSPEHIRRIVELELAQVAQRTGLVRRRLRLRVEPDARAWLAERGWHPTKGARPLKRVIEERLVAPVAALLAEQPRLQDCELVVCTAGVPVAARAGRVVLVIDDARPA
;
A
#
# COMPACT_ATOMS: atom_id res chain seq x y z
N MET A 1 -36.39 23.64 -39.51
CA MET A 1 -35.70 23.67 -38.20
C MET A 1 -34.37 24.34 -38.40
N THR A 2 -34.13 25.48 -37.76
CA THR A 2 -32.82 26.15 -37.71
C THR A 2 -31.79 25.18 -37.12
N ARG A 3 -30.60 25.05 -37.73
CA ARG A 3 -29.53 24.21 -37.18
C ARG A 3 -29.20 24.70 -35.76
N PRO A 4 -29.03 23.82 -34.77
CA PRO A 4 -28.62 24.25 -33.43
C PRO A 4 -27.26 24.94 -33.54
N SER A 5 -27.18 26.17 -33.03
CA SER A 5 -25.92 26.88 -32.91
C SER A 5 -25.35 26.65 -31.51
N TYR A 6 -24.05 26.34 -31.46
CA TYR A 6 -23.34 26.09 -30.24
C TYR A 6 -22.54 27.32 -29.82
N ARG A 7 -22.11 27.34 -28.57
CA ARG A 7 -21.18 28.36 -28.05
C ARG A 7 -19.88 27.67 -27.69
N VAL A 8 -18.79 28.16 -28.26
CA VAL A 8 -17.45 27.60 -28.03
C VAL A 8 -16.61 28.65 -27.33
N HIS A 9 -16.09 28.31 -26.15
CA HIS A 9 -15.06 29.09 -25.47
C HIS A 9 -13.71 28.71 -26.06
N ILE A 10 -13.00 29.70 -26.61
CA ILE A 10 -11.64 29.55 -27.11
C ILE A 10 -10.73 30.34 -26.19
N ALA A 11 -9.73 29.66 -25.63
CA ALA A 11 -8.69 30.26 -24.81
C ALA A 11 -7.33 30.08 -25.47
N THR A 12 -6.57 31.17 -25.58
CA THR A 12 -5.20 31.17 -26.08
C THR A 12 -4.23 31.10 -24.91
N HIS A 13 -3.31 30.16 -24.97
CA HIS A 13 -2.29 29.93 -23.94
C HIS A 13 -1.03 30.75 -24.26
N HIS A 14 -0.13 30.88 -23.29
CA HIS A 14 1.11 31.66 -23.44
C HIS A 14 2.06 31.14 -24.53
N ASP A 15 1.94 29.86 -24.91
CA ASP A 15 2.70 29.20 -25.98
C ASP A 15 2.09 29.41 -27.38
N GLY A 16 1.00 30.18 -27.48
CA GLY A 16 0.28 30.48 -28.72
C GLY A 16 -0.77 29.44 -29.11
N ARG A 17 -0.82 28.29 -28.43
CA ARG A 17 -1.80 27.23 -28.70
C ARG A 17 -3.17 27.56 -28.14
N ARG A 18 -4.19 26.86 -28.63
CA ARG A 18 -5.61 27.14 -28.36
C ARG A 18 -6.31 25.94 -27.77
N THR A 19 -7.17 26.18 -26.78
CA THR A 19 -8.19 25.22 -26.31
C THR A 19 -9.57 25.69 -26.75
N ALA A 20 -10.38 24.82 -27.34
CA ALA A 20 -11.78 25.07 -27.63
C ALA A 20 -12.67 24.17 -26.77
N ARG A 21 -13.68 24.73 -26.10
CA ARG A 21 -14.62 24.00 -25.26
C ARG A 21 -16.06 24.38 -25.57
N LEU A 22 -16.91 23.38 -25.74
CA LEU A 22 -18.36 23.60 -25.90
C LEU A 22 -18.97 24.05 -24.56
N LEU A 23 -19.78 25.10 -24.57
CA LEU A 23 -20.36 25.65 -23.36
C LEU A 23 -21.76 25.06 -23.09
N PRO A 24 -22.00 24.46 -21.91
CA PRO A 24 -23.26 23.79 -21.61
C PRO A 24 -24.37 24.78 -21.24
N THR A 25 -25.61 24.46 -21.60
CA THR A 25 -26.82 25.22 -21.27
C THR A 25 -27.42 24.82 -19.91
N ARG A 26 -27.00 23.72 -19.30
CA ARG A 26 -27.44 23.29 -17.97
C ARG A 26 -26.23 22.77 -17.19
N PRO A 27 -26.29 22.66 -15.84
CA PRO A 27 -25.20 22.07 -15.08
C PRO A 27 -24.94 20.66 -15.64
N PRO A 28 -23.74 20.38 -16.16
CA PRO A 28 -23.52 19.19 -16.95
C PRO A 28 -23.56 17.90 -16.10
N GLU A 29 -24.38 16.92 -16.49
CA GLU A 29 -24.20 15.52 -16.05
C GLU A 29 -23.01 14.86 -16.76
N LEU A 30 -22.66 15.34 -17.97
CA LEU A 30 -21.55 14.89 -18.83
C LEU A 30 -20.54 16.02 -19.09
N ARG A 31 -19.24 15.72 -19.07
CA ARG A 31 -18.20 16.77 -19.29
C ARG A 31 -18.31 17.37 -20.71
N PRO A 32 -18.17 18.71 -20.86
CA PRO A 32 -18.27 19.38 -22.15
C PRO A 32 -17.17 18.94 -23.12
N PRO A 33 -17.50 18.67 -24.41
CA PRO A 33 -16.50 18.42 -25.45
C PRO A 33 -15.44 19.52 -25.48
N THR A 34 -14.17 19.12 -25.50
CA THR A 34 -13.01 20.02 -25.47
C THR A 34 -11.98 19.54 -26.49
N ALA A 35 -11.30 20.47 -27.17
CA ALA A 35 -10.27 20.23 -28.17
C ALA A 35 -9.06 21.15 -27.93
N TYR A 36 -7.89 20.75 -28.43
CA TYR A 36 -6.63 21.49 -28.29
C TYR A 36 -5.79 21.40 -29.56
N GLY A 37 -5.16 22.50 -29.95
CA GLY A 37 -4.45 22.61 -31.22
C GLY A 37 -3.68 23.91 -31.33
N ASP A 38 -2.93 24.04 -32.43
CA ASP A 38 -2.06 25.18 -32.70
C ASP A 38 -2.87 26.39 -33.18
N ASP A 39 -4.04 26.18 -33.79
CA ASP A 39 -4.90 27.24 -34.30
C ASP A 39 -6.41 26.97 -34.09
N ASP A 40 -7.25 27.91 -34.54
CA ASP A 40 -8.71 27.85 -34.37
C ASP A 40 -9.34 26.79 -35.26
N GLU A 41 -8.77 26.58 -36.45
CA GLU A 41 -9.31 25.65 -37.44
C GLU A 41 -9.13 24.22 -36.94
N GLN A 42 -7.96 23.90 -36.41
CA GLN A 42 -7.63 22.60 -35.85
C GLN A 42 -8.49 22.26 -34.63
N VAL A 43 -8.63 23.18 -33.67
CA VAL A 43 -9.45 22.95 -32.48
C VAL A 43 -10.93 22.84 -32.81
N LEU A 44 -11.45 23.61 -33.77
CA LEU A 44 -12.85 23.52 -34.19
C LEU A 44 -13.11 22.25 -35.01
N ALA A 45 -12.15 21.78 -35.81
CA ALA A 45 -12.26 20.51 -36.52
C ALA A 45 -12.29 19.31 -35.56
N GLN A 46 -11.41 19.29 -34.57
CA GLN A 46 -11.42 18.27 -33.51
C GLN A 46 -12.72 18.32 -32.69
N LEU A 47 -13.20 19.53 -32.37
CA LEU A 47 -14.46 19.70 -31.65
C LEU A 47 -15.65 19.23 -32.49
N ALA A 48 -15.63 19.43 -33.82
CA ALA A 48 -16.63 18.89 -34.73
C ALA A 48 -16.72 17.37 -34.68
N LEU A 49 -15.57 16.70 -34.62
CA LEU A 49 -15.49 15.25 -34.48
C LEU A 49 -16.13 14.79 -33.16
N ALA A 50 -15.76 15.44 -32.05
CA ALA A 50 -16.28 15.11 -30.72
C ALA A 50 -17.80 15.32 -30.60
N VAL A 51 -18.36 16.32 -31.30
CA VAL A 51 -19.81 16.56 -31.36
C VAL A 51 -20.51 15.53 -32.24
N ALA A 52 -19.92 15.11 -33.36
CA ALA A 52 -20.48 14.11 -34.26
C ALA A 52 -20.61 12.71 -33.62
N GLU A 53 -19.70 12.37 -32.71
CA GLU A 53 -19.67 11.08 -32.00
C GLU A 53 -20.71 10.93 -30.88
N GLN A 54 -21.42 12.01 -30.52
CA GLN A 54 -22.41 12.03 -29.44
C GLN A 54 -23.81 12.46 -29.94
N PRO A 55 -24.55 11.55 -30.62
CA PRO A 55 -25.89 11.83 -31.14
C PRO A 55 -26.90 11.99 -29.99
N GLY A 56 -27.00 13.22 -29.47
CA GLY A 56 -27.81 13.58 -28.30
C GLY A 56 -27.38 14.90 -27.64
N LEU A 57 -26.23 15.45 -28.04
CA LEU A 57 -25.62 16.65 -27.44
C LEU A 57 -26.42 17.96 -27.63
N ALA A 58 -27.44 17.97 -28.49
CA ALA A 58 -28.15 19.18 -28.88
C ALA A 58 -28.88 19.84 -27.69
N ASP A 59 -29.52 19.06 -26.83
CA ASP A 59 -30.39 19.60 -25.78
C ASP A 59 -29.61 20.31 -24.66
N ASP A 60 -28.40 19.84 -24.36
CA ASP A 60 -27.56 20.37 -23.27
C ASP A 60 -26.55 21.43 -23.72
N PHE A 61 -26.43 21.70 -25.01
CA PHE A 61 -25.40 22.62 -25.54
C PHE A 61 -25.88 23.60 -26.62
N ALA A 62 -27.12 23.50 -27.11
CA ALA A 62 -27.68 24.46 -28.05
C ALA A 62 -28.15 25.74 -27.33
N TRP A 63 -27.50 26.87 -27.63
CA TRP A 63 -27.86 28.17 -27.05
C TRP A 63 -28.75 28.95 -28.00
N HIS A 64 -29.79 29.59 -27.46
CA HIS A 64 -30.63 30.52 -28.21
C HIS A 64 -30.22 31.97 -27.96
N GLU A 65 -29.57 32.23 -26.84
CA GLU A 65 -29.08 33.54 -26.44
C GLU A 65 -27.60 33.75 -26.84
N PRO A 66 -27.17 34.99 -27.13
CA PRO A 66 -25.76 35.31 -27.24
C PRO A 66 -25.10 35.25 -25.85
N LEU A 67 -23.87 34.72 -25.80
CA LEU A 67 -23.04 34.75 -24.59
C LEU A 67 -22.04 35.89 -24.67
N THR A 68 -22.01 36.74 -23.64
CA THR A 68 -21.02 37.81 -23.52
C THR A 68 -19.99 37.44 -22.46
N LEU A 69 -18.70 37.49 -22.81
CA LEU A 69 -17.61 37.22 -21.88
C LEU A 69 -17.25 38.49 -21.09
N ARG A 70 -17.13 38.35 -19.76
CA ARG A 70 -16.56 39.36 -18.85
C ARG A 70 -15.43 38.73 -18.04
N ARG A 71 -14.62 39.55 -17.38
CA ARG A 71 -13.51 39.09 -16.53
C ARG A 71 -13.68 39.59 -15.11
N ALA A 72 -13.40 38.73 -14.14
CA ALA A 72 -13.32 39.09 -12.73
C ALA A 72 -11.87 38.96 -12.24
N SER A 73 -11.40 39.95 -11.48
CA SER A 73 -10.11 39.87 -10.77
C SER A 73 -10.33 39.32 -9.37
N ILE A 74 -9.50 38.36 -8.99
CA ILE A 74 -9.65 37.55 -7.78
C ILE A 74 -8.29 37.42 -7.10
N THR A 75 -8.23 37.66 -5.80
CA THR A 75 -7.02 37.44 -5.01
C THR A 75 -7.12 36.10 -4.29
N VAL A 76 -6.14 35.22 -4.51
CA VAL A 76 -6.10 33.87 -3.93
C VAL A 76 -4.90 33.71 -3.02
N HIS A 77 -5.08 32.95 -1.94
CA HIS A 77 -4.03 32.56 -1.01
C HIS A 77 -3.60 31.10 -1.26
N PRO A 78 -2.47 30.86 -1.97
CA PRO A 78 -1.99 29.52 -2.27
C PRO A 78 -1.45 28.84 -1.01
N GLN A 79 -1.30 27.52 -1.07
CA GLN A 79 -0.67 26.72 -0.03
C GLN A 79 0.79 27.12 0.20
N SER A 80 1.17 27.27 1.46
CA SER A 80 2.56 27.34 1.93
C SER A 80 2.88 26.15 2.83
N ILE A 81 4.16 25.82 2.96
CA ILE A 81 4.63 24.78 3.88
C ILE A 81 5.34 25.46 5.05
N ILE A 82 4.85 25.23 6.27
CA ILE A 82 5.54 25.62 7.51
C ILE A 82 5.95 24.33 8.22
N GLY A 83 7.26 24.07 8.30
CA GLY A 83 7.80 22.78 8.74
C GLY A 83 7.45 21.65 7.77
N LYS A 84 6.64 20.67 8.21
CA LYS A 84 6.12 19.55 7.39
C LYS A 84 4.60 19.61 7.17
N ARG A 85 3.94 20.71 7.58
CA ARG A 85 2.48 20.87 7.48
C ARG A 85 2.13 21.88 6.40
N ALA A 86 1.10 21.55 5.63
CA ALA A 86 0.44 22.42 4.68
C ALA A 86 -0.39 23.47 5.43
N VAL A 87 -0.20 24.75 5.12
CA VAL A 87 -1.02 25.86 5.64
C VAL A 87 -1.45 26.76 4.50
N ILE A 88 -2.50 27.57 4.72
CA ILE A 88 -2.86 28.64 3.79
C ILE A 88 -1.75 29.70 3.86
N GLY A 89 -1.11 29.96 2.73
CA GLY A 89 0.02 30.87 2.64
C GLY A 89 -0.39 32.34 2.76
N ALA A 90 0.50 33.15 3.34
CA ALA A 90 0.31 34.60 3.42
C ALA A 90 0.46 35.31 2.06
N ARG A 91 1.03 34.64 1.05
CA ARG A 91 1.18 35.20 -0.30
C ARG A 91 -0.19 35.44 -0.93
N GLN A 92 -0.37 36.56 -1.60
CA GLN A 92 -1.55 36.87 -2.39
C GLN A 92 -1.20 36.74 -3.87
N LEU A 93 -2.02 36.02 -4.63
CA LEU A 93 -1.89 35.89 -6.08
C LEU A 93 -3.13 36.48 -6.76
N PRO A 94 -3.00 37.56 -7.55
CA PRO A 94 -4.10 38.06 -8.36
C PRO A 94 -4.31 37.14 -9.58
N ILE A 95 -5.54 36.77 -9.85
CA ILE A 95 -5.94 35.95 -11.01
C ILE A 95 -7.08 36.66 -11.71
N ARG A 96 -7.06 36.65 -13.05
CA ARG A 96 -8.17 37.12 -13.88
C ARG A 96 -8.88 35.90 -14.44
N ILE A 97 -10.16 35.74 -14.12
CA ILE A 97 -10.96 34.62 -14.64
C ILE A 97 -12.06 35.14 -15.55
N GLY A 98 -12.20 34.54 -16.74
CA GLY A 98 -13.32 34.76 -17.63
C GLY A 98 -14.60 34.11 -17.12
N TYR A 99 -15.72 34.84 -17.22
CA TYR A 99 -17.06 34.30 -17.04
C TYR A 99 -17.98 34.80 -18.16
N ALA A 100 -18.73 33.90 -18.77
CA ALA A 100 -19.70 34.20 -19.82
C ALA A 100 -21.10 34.33 -19.22
N TRP A 101 -21.94 35.19 -19.78
CA TRP A 101 -23.31 35.37 -19.30
C TRP A 101 -24.33 35.56 -20.42
N ALA A 102 -25.59 35.20 -20.14
CA ALA A 102 -26.77 35.41 -21.00
C ALA A 102 -28.01 35.76 -20.16
N PRO A 103 -28.93 36.62 -20.65
CA PRO A 103 -30.17 36.94 -19.96
C PRO A 103 -31.16 35.77 -20.00
N LEU A 104 -31.95 35.58 -18.94
CA LEU A 104 -33.07 34.63 -18.90
C LEU A 104 -34.39 35.36 -19.14
N GLY A 105 -35.25 34.82 -20.01
CA GLY A 105 -36.49 35.48 -20.45
C GLY A 105 -37.55 35.79 -19.36
N LYS A 106 -37.37 35.31 -18.11
CA LYS A 106 -38.28 35.57 -16.97
C LYS A 106 -37.65 36.46 -15.87
N GLY A 107 -36.54 37.14 -16.15
CA GLY A 107 -35.72 37.83 -15.15
C GLY A 107 -34.60 36.93 -14.62
N GLY A 108 -33.44 37.52 -14.35
CA GLY A 108 -32.21 36.81 -14.00
C GLY A 108 -31.22 36.62 -15.16
N PHE A 109 -29.98 36.29 -14.82
CA PHE A 109 -28.87 36.08 -15.73
C PHE A 109 -28.20 34.74 -15.43
N LYS A 110 -27.92 34.00 -16.50
CA LYS A 110 -27.15 32.77 -16.43
C LYS A 110 -25.67 33.12 -16.54
N VAL A 111 -24.86 32.60 -15.63
CA VAL A 111 -23.43 32.87 -15.52
C VAL A 111 -22.67 31.56 -15.59
N LEU A 112 -21.68 31.51 -16.48
CA LEU A 112 -20.83 30.35 -16.71
C LEU A 112 -19.36 30.75 -16.47
N VAL A 113 -18.60 29.93 -15.75
CA VAL A 113 -17.14 30.08 -15.60
C VAL A 113 -16.48 28.95 -16.37
N PRO A 114 -16.05 29.17 -17.64
CA PRO A 114 -15.62 28.09 -18.54
C PRO A 114 -14.42 27.30 -18.01
N ALA A 115 -13.45 27.97 -17.39
CA ALA A 115 -12.23 27.36 -16.85
C ALA A 115 -12.53 26.33 -15.74
N LEU A 116 -13.63 26.52 -14.99
CA LEU A 116 -14.02 25.66 -13.87
C LEU A 116 -15.24 24.79 -14.18
N SER A 117 -15.82 24.93 -15.38
CA SER A 117 -17.08 24.29 -15.78
C SER A 117 -18.23 24.55 -14.79
N TRP A 118 -18.25 25.72 -14.15
CA TRP A 118 -19.32 26.12 -13.25
C TRP A 118 -20.41 26.86 -14.00
N LEU A 119 -21.67 26.55 -13.67
CA LEU A 119 -22.85 27.22 -14.19
C LEU A 119 -23.79 27.53 -13.02
N PHE A 120 -24.25 28.78 -12.94
CA PHE A 120 -25.23 29.22 -11.94
C PHE A 120 -26.08 30.37 -12.49
N VAL A 121 -27.14 30.73 -11.76
CA VAL A 121 -28.07 31.81 -12.12
C VAL A 121 -28.00 32.89 -11.05
N VAL A 122 -28.00 34.16 -11.46
CA VAL A 122 -28.06 35.34 -10.59
C VAL A 122 -29.28 36.18 -10.93
N GLU A 123 -29.85 36.87 -9.95
CA GLU A 123 -31.02 37.72 -10.16
C GLU A 123 -30.69 38.99 -10.96
N THR A 124 -29.53 39.59 -10.67
CA THR A 124 -29.01 40.79 -11.34
C THR A 124 -27.56 40.56 -11.78
N LEU A 125 -27.18 41.07 -12.95
CA LEU A 125 -25.85 40.82 -13.53
C LEU A 125 -24.74 41.49 -12.71
N GLU A 126 -25.08 42.53 -11.95
CA GLU A 126 -24.21 43.27 -11.05
C GLU A 126 -23.65 42.38 -9.93
N LEU A 127 -24.36 41.33 -9.53
CA LEU A 127 -23.91 40.36 -8.51
C LEU A 127 -22.90 39.34 -9.05
N ALA A 128 -22.88 39.10 -10.36
CA ALA A 128 -22.07 38.04 -10.96
C ALA A 128 -20.56 38.16 -10.68
N PRO A 129 -19.90 39.33 -10.81
CA PRO A 129 -18.47 39.45 -10.53
C PRO A 129 -18.10 39.11 -9.09
N GLU A 130 -18.96 39.48 -8.12
CA GLU A 130 -18.71 39.25 -6.70
C GLU A 130 -18.90 37.78 -6.33
N ILE A 131 -19.95 37.14 -6.84
CA ILE A 131 -20.21 35.71 -6.64
C ILE A 131 -19.09 34.87 -7.26
N VAL A 132 -18.68 35.18 -8.51
CA VAL A 132 -17.53 34.53 -9.16
C VAL A 132 -16.27 34.72 -8.30
N ARG A 133 -15.99 35.94 -7.83
CA ARG A 133 -14.83 36.22 -6.99
C ARG A 133 -14.83 35.38 -5.72
N HIS A 134 -15.94 35.36 -4.99
CA HIS A 134 -16.03 34.66 -3.70
C HIS A 134 -15.99 33.13 -3.86
N ALA A 135 -16.73 32.58 -4.82
CA ALA A 135 -16.78 31.14 -5.06
C ALA A 135 -15.42 30.60 -5.51
N VAL A 136 -14.75 31.30 -6.43
CA VAL A 136 -13.43 30.90 -6.94
C VAL A 136 -12.36 31.08 -5.87
N ALA A 137 -12.36 32.19 -5.12
CA ALA A 137 -11.40 32.40 -4.03
C ALA A 137 -11.52 31.30 -2.96
N THR A 138 -12.75 30.89 -2.62
CA THR A 138 -13.02 29.81 -1.65
C THR A 138 -12.57 28.45 -2.17
N ALA A 139 -12.87 28.12 -3.42
CA ALA A 139 -12.47 26.84 -4.02
C ALA A 139 -10.94 26.70 -4.17
N LEU A 140 -10.24 27.81 -4.39
CA LEU A 140 -8.79 27.84 -4.57
C LEU A 140 -8.01 28.08 -3.26
N LEU A 141 -8.70 28.28 -2.14
CA LEU A 141 -8.08 28.56 -0.85
C LEU A 141 -7.20 27.38 -0.38
N GLY A 142 -5.92 27.65 -0.14
CA GLY A 142 -4.99 26.62 0.35
C GLY A 142 -4.67 25.51 -0.66
N GLN A 143 -5.01 25.70 -1.94
CA GLN A 143 -4.58 24.81 -3.02
C GLN A 143 -3.09 25.04 -3.33
N GLN A 144 -2.40 24.00 -3.81
CA GLN A 144 -1.01 24.11 -4.24
C GLN A 144 -0.84 25.24 -5.28
N ALA A 145 0.23 26.04 -5.16
CA ALA A 145 0.51 27.14 -6.08
C ALA A 145 0.51 26.70 -7.55
N ALA A 146 0.99 25.49 -7.86
CA ALA A 146 0.97 24.90 -9.20
C ALA A 146 -0.46 24.69 -9.74
N ARG A 147 -1.44 24.36 -8.89
CA ARG A 147 -2.85 24.20 -9.27
C ARG A 147 -3.54 25.53 -9.60
N ILE A 148 -3.01 26.63 -9.04
CA ILE A 148 -3.56 27.98 -9.17
C ILE A 148 -2.96 28.70 -10.38
N TYR A 149 -1.71 28.40 -10.74
CA TYR A 149 -0.97 29.06 -11.82
C TYR A 149 -1.63 28.89 -13.20
N GLY A 150 -2.26 27.75 -13.49
CA GLY A 150 -2.92 27.50 -14.78
C GLY A 150 -4.14 28.39 -15.08
N LEU A 151 -4.69 29.07 -14.08
CA LEU A 151 -5.74 30.10 -14.29
C LEU A 151 -5.17 31.47 -14.67
N HIS A 152 -3.84 31.62 -14.62
CA HIS A 152 -3.12 32.87 -14.90
C HIS A 152 -2.51 32.90 -16.32
N ASP A 153 -2.37 31.76 -17.00
CA ASP A 153 -1.63 31.61 -18.27
C ASP A 153 -2.50 31.76 -19.53
N VAL A 154 -3.78 32.08 -19.37
CA VAL A 154 -4.66 32.40 -20.50
C VAL A 154 -4.43 33.86 -20.91
N THR A 155 -3.85 34.05 -22.09
CA THR A 155 -3.51 35.38 -22.62
C THR A 155 -4.71 36.06 -23.25
N ASP A 156 -5.56 35.28 -23.93
CA ASP A 156 -6.79 35.75 -24.54
C ASP A 156 -7.93 34.73 -24.41
N GLU A 157 -9.16 35.23 -24.29
CA GLU A 157 -10.37 34.41 -24.19
C GLU A 157 -11.49 35.03 -25.01
N ARG A 158 -12.21 34.19 -25.74
CA ARG A 158 -13.42 34.60 -26.46
C ARG A 158 -14.45 33.48 -26.48
N VAL A 159 -15.70 33.88 -26.69
CA VAL A 159 -16.80 32.95 -26.96
C VAL A 159 -17.31 33.23 -28.35
N ILE A 160 -17.37 32.19 -29.18
CA ILE A 160 -17.88 32.29 -30.55
C ILE A 160 -19.18 31.49 -30.70
N GLU A 161 -20.04 31.96 -31.60
CA GLU A 161 -21.11 31.15 -32.16
C GLU A 161 -20.52 30.23 -33.23
N TRP A 162 -20.81 28.94 -33.13
CA TRP A 162 -20.23 27.94 -34.01
C TRP A 162 -21.27 26.89 -34.40
N VAL A 163 -21.23 26.48 -35.67
CA VAL A 163 -22.06 25.41 -36.23
C VAL A 163 -21.13 24.35 -36.80
N PRO A 164 -21.20 23.10 -36.32
CA PRO A 164 -20.32 22.04 -36.78
C PRO A 164 -20.52 21.74 -38.27
N PRO A 165 -19.44 21.51 -39.04
CA PRO A 165 -19.53 21.10 -40.44
C PRO A 165 -20.19 19.72 -40.56
N ALA A 166 -21.04 19.54 -41.59
CA ALA A 166 -21.88 18.35 -41.75
C ALA A 166 -21.11 17.03 -42.01
N ASN A 167 -19.83 17.11 -42.42
CA ASN A 167 -19.03 15.96 -42.85
C ASN A 167 -17.60 16.01 -42.25
N ALA A 168 -17.46 16.11 -40.93
CA ALA A 168 -16.15 15.94 -40.30
C ALA A 168 -15.67 14.49 -40.49
N ARG A 169 -14.63 14.28 -41.31
CA ARG A 169 -13.98 12.97 -41.50
C ARG A 169 -12.63 12.97 -40.80
N VAL A 170 -12.29 11.85 -40.17
CA VAL A 170 -10.95 11.57 -39.64
C VAL A 170 -9.95 11.62 -40.81
N ALA A 171 -8.86 12.37 -40.65
CA ALA A 171 -7.79 12.43 -41.64
C ALA A 171 -7.16 11.03 -41.81
N PRO A 172 -6.79 10.61 -43.04
CA PRO A 172 -6.10 9.34 -43.24
C PRO A 172 -4.71 9.35 -42.60
N ALA A 173 -4.30 8.19 -42.08
CA ALA A 173 -3.04 8.01 -41.36
C ALA A 173 -1.82 8.19 -42.29
N PRO A 174 -0.70 8.76 -41.80
CA PRO A 174 0.56 8.75 -42.52
C PRO A 174 1.13 7.33 -42.65
N GLU A 175 1.81 7.05 -43.77
CA GLU A 175 2.44 5.77 -44.09
C GLU A 175 3.46 5.32 -43.03
N ARG A 176 3.61 4.00 -42.85
CA ARG A 176 4.37 3.36 -41.76
C ARG A 176 5.89 3.61 -41.78
N ASP A 177 6.45 4.15 -42.87
CA ASP A 177 7.85 3.92 -43.23
C ASP A 177 8.88 4.93 -42.68
N GLN A 178 8.47 6.00 -41.98
CA GLN A 178 9.38 7.09 -41.55
C GLN A 178 9.20 7.61 -40.11
N ARG A 179 9.01 6.74 -39.11
CA ARG A 179 8.78 7.20 -37.72
C ARG A 179 10.06 7.48 -36.94
N GLU A 180 10.47 8.75 -36.94
CA GLU A 180 11.24 9.31 -35.82
C GLU A 180 10.37 9.19 -34.55
N VAL A 181 10.91 8.61 -33.47
CA VAL A 181 10.13 8.42 -32.24
C VAL A 181 9.85 9.79 -31.64
N ALA A 182 8.57 10.12 -31.46
CA ALA A 182 8.17 11.36 -30.81
C ALA A 182 8.93 11.52 -29.46
N PRO A 183 9.61 12.67 -29.20
CA PRO A 183 10.44 12.85 -28.01
C PRO A 183 9.70 12.56 -26.70
N VAL A 184 8.41 12.88 -26.66
CA VAL A 184 7.52 12.64 -25.52
C VAL A 184 7.32 11.15 -25.30
N LEU A 185 7.04 10.38 -26.35
CA LEU A 185 6.85 8.93 -26.28
C LEU A 185 8.13 8.24 -25.80
N ALA A 186 9.31 8.68 -26.26
CA ALA A 186 10.60 8.19 -25.78
C ALA A 186 10.86 8.52 -24.29
N ALA A 187 10.38 9.68 -23.82
CA ALA A 187 10.53 10.09 -22.42
C ALA A 187 9.62 9.30 -21.46
N ILE A 188 8.39 8.97 -21.90
CA ILE A 188 7.36 8.40 -21.03
C ILE A 188 7.00 6.94 -21.34
N ALA A 189 7.61 6.30 -22.34
CA ALA A 189 7.39 4.90 -22.66
C ALA A 189 8.68 4.20 -23.08
N GLN A 190 8.66 2.87 -23.09
CA GLN A 190 9.77 2.04 -23.55
C GLN A 190 9.29 1.05 -24.61
N ASP A 191 9.99 0.97 -25.73
CA ASP A 191 9.77 -0.07 -26.74
C ASP A 191 10.21 -1.45 -26.20
N TRP A 192 9.23 -2.31 -25.94
CA TRP A 192 9.47 -3.66 -25.45
C TRP A 192 9.83 -4.65 -26.55
N VAL A 193 9.44 -4.41 -27.81
CA VAL A 193 9.84 -5.27 -28.93
C VAL A 193 11.36 -5.16 -29.11
N GLU A 194 11.88 -3.93 -29.18
CA GLU A 194 13.32 -3.69 -29.27
C GLU A 194 14.06 -4.17 -28.01
N ARG A 195 13.47 -3.97 -26.82
CA ARG A 195 14.05 -4.46 -25.56
C ARG A 195 14.23 -5.99 -25.55
N GLU A 196 13.22 -6.75 -25.97
CA GLU A 196 13.31 -8.21 -26.00
C GLU A 196 14.21 -8.70 -27.16
N ARG A 197 14.26 -7.99 -28.29
CA ARG A 197 15.21 -8.26 -29.40
C ARG A 197 16.67 -8.13 -28.95
N ARG A 198 17.01 -7.10 -28.17
CA ARG A 198 18.36 -6.90 -27.60
C ARG A 198 18.73 -7.88 -26.50
N ARG A 199 17.77 -8.64 -25.96
CA ARG A 199 17.98 -9.59 -24.85
C ARG A 199 17.57 -11.02 -25.22
N PRO A 200 18.11 -11.60 -26.33
CA PRO A 200 17.66 -12.90 -26.82
C PRO A 200 17.93 -14.06 -25.84
N GLY A 201 18.96 -13.94 -24.99
CA GLY A 201 19.38 -14.98 -24.04
C GLY A 201 18.40 -15.23 -22.87
N ARG A 202 17.51 -14.29 -22.55
CA ARG A 202 16.55 -14.47 -21.43
C ARG A 202 15.33 -15.22 -21.92
N ARG A 203 15.27 -16.54 -21.71
CA ARG A 203 14.14 -17.37 -22.17
C ARG A 203 12.93 -17.13 -21.26
N LEU A 204 11.79 -16.80 -21.87
CA LEU A 204 10.52 -16.71 -21.15
C LEU A 204 10.05 -18.14 -20.86
N VAL A 205 9.59 -18.38 -19.63
CA VAL A 205 9.09 -19.69 -19.20
C VAL A 205 7.58 -19.72 -19.38
N GLY A 206 7.08 -20.78 -20.02
CA GLY A 206 5.68 -20.96 -20.36
C GLY A 206 5.49 -21.19 -21.87
N GLN A 207 4.35 -21.78 -22.22
CA GLN A 207 3.86 -21.82 -23.58
C GLN A 207 2.84 -20.69 -23.74
N PHE A 208 2.98 -19.90 -24.79
CA PHE A 208 2.12 -18.75 -25.05
C PHE A 208 1.51 -18.94 -26.44
N ASP A 209 0.20 -19.00 -26.52
CA ASP A 209 -0.56 -18.95 -27.76
C ASP A 209 -1.28 -17.59 -27.84
N PHE A 210 -1.09 -16.90 -28.96
CA PHE A 210 -1.71 -15.59 -29.23
C PHE A 210 -2.66 -15.64 -30.44
N SER A 211 -2.99 -16.83 -30.94
CA SER A 211 -3.82 -17.03 -32.14
C SER A 211 -5.17 -16.32 -32.04
N ALA A 212 -5.77 -16.31 -30.85
CA ALA A 212 -7.05 -15.66 -30.58
C ALA A 212 -6.92 -14.13 -30.33
N GLN A 213 -5.83 -13.66 -29.72
CA GLN A 213 -5.67 -12.27 -29.30
C GLN A 213 -5.05 -11.38 -30.38
N LEU A 214 -4.15 -11.93 -31.20
CA LEU A 214 -3.43 -11.15 -32.21
C LEU A 214 -4.37 -10.53 -33.27
N PRO A 215 -5.40 -11.23 -33.79
CA PRO A 215 -6.37 -10.63 -34.71
C PRO A 215 -7.18 -9.48 -34.08
N LEU A 216 -7.40 -9.50 -32.76
CA LEU A 216 -8.09 -8.42 -32.06
C LEU A 216 -7.24 -7.16 -31.96
N LEU A 217 -5.93 -7.33 -31.79
CA LEU A 217 -4.96 -6.23 -31.64
C LEU A 217 -4.54 -5.59 -32.97
N LEU A 218 -4.49 -6.36 -34.06
CA LEU A 218 -3.90 -5.92 -35.34
C LEU A 218 -4.92 -5.61 -36.44
N ARG A 219 -6.22 -5.61 -36.14
CA ARG A 219 -7.29 -5.22 -37.07
C ARG A 219 -7.35 -3.69 -37.25
N GLU A 220 -8.06 -3.22 -38.28
CA GLU A 220 -8.17 -1.78 -38.60
C GLU A 220 -8.66 -0.92 -37.42
N GLN A 221 -9.66 -1.41 -36.67
CA GLN A 221 -10.10 -0.82 -35.40
C GLN A 221 -9.74 -1.74 -34.24
N PRO A 222 -8.51 -1.66 -33.68
CA PRO A 222 -8.04 -2.57 -32.66
C PRO A 222 -8.96 -2.64 -31.42
N ARG A 223 -9.00 -3.80 -30.78
CA ARG A 223 -9.60 -3.97 -29.46
C ARG A 223 -8.53 -4.04 -28.39
N SER A 224 -8.74 -3.27 -27.33
CA SER A 224 -7.87 -3.29 -26.16
C SER A 224 -8.05 -4.60 -25.38
N LEU A 225 -6.98 -5.07 -24.74
CA LEU A 225 -6.97 -6.31 -23.96
C LEU A 225 -6.74 -6.03 -22.48
N LEU A 226 -7.51 -6.69 -21.63
CA LEU A 226 -7.30 -6.67 -20.19
C LEU A 226 -6.94 -8.08 -19.73
N LEU A 227 -5.67 -8.26 -19.32
CA LEU A 227 -5.15 -9.50 -18.77
C LEU A 227 -5.60 -9.62 -17.31
N VAL A 228 -6.46 -10.58 -17.04
CA VAL A 228 -7.03 -10.80 -15.71
C VAL A 228 -6.39 -12.04 -15.10
N GLY A 229 -5.85 -11.93 -13.89
CA GLY A 229 -5.36 -13.09 -13.16
C GLY A 229 -4.67 -12.72 -11.85
N PRO A 230 -4.42 -13.68 -10.95
CA PRO A 230 -3.78 -13.40 -9.66
C PRO A 230 -2.39 -12.77 -9.79
N ALA A 231 -1.92 -12.09 -8.74
CA ALA A 231 -0.57 -11.54 -8.72
C ALA A 231 0.47 -12.68 -8.81
N GLY A 232 1.41 -12.59 -9.74
CA GLY A 232 2.45 -13.62 -9.94
C GLY A 232 2.09 -14.75 -10.93
N CYS A 233 0.88 -14.78 -11.50
CA CYS A 233 0.50 -15.80 -12.49
C CYS A 233 1.22 -15.69 -13.85
N GLY A 234 1.89 -14.55 -14.12
CA GLY A 234 2.70 -14.37 -15.31
C GLY A 234 2.13 -13.41 -16.36
N LYS A 235 1.13 -12.58 -16.02
CA LYS A 235 0.57 -11.53 -16.89
C LYS A 235 1.64 -10.70 -17.62
N THR A 236 2.61 -10.16 -16.88
CA THR A 236 3.71 -9.39 -17.50
C THR A 236 4.61 -10.24 -18.38
N THR A 237 4.75 -11.54 -18.06
CA THR A 237 5.51 -12.48 -18.89
C THR A 237 4.79 -12.76 -20.20
N TRP A 238 3.45 -12.84 -20.17
CA TRP A 238 2.60 -12.96 -21.36
C TRP A 238 2.81 -11.77 -22.31
N VAL A 239 2.80 -10.54 -21.79
CA VAL A 239 3.04 -9.32 -22.59
C VAL A 239 4.45 -9.30 -23.18
N ARG A 240 5.46 -9.72 -22.41
CA ARG A 240 6.84 -9.86 -22.92
C ARG A 240 6.96 -10.91 -24.01
N ALA A 241 6.23 -12.02 -23.89
CA ALA A 241 6.19 -13.07 -24.91
C ALA A 241 5.54 -12.56 -26.19
N LEU A 242 4.48 -11.75 -26.09
CA LEU A 242 3.88 -11.06 -27.23
C LEU A 242 4.90 -10.14 -27.91
N ALA A 243 5.59 -9.28 -27.15
CA ALA A 243 6.61 -8.38 -27.71
C ALA A 243 7.72 -9.13 -28.45
N ARG A 244 8.16 -10.27 -27.90
CA ARG A 244 9.17 -11.14 -28.52
C ARG A 244 8.66 -11.84 -29.79
N MET A 245 7.37 -12.19 -29.85
CA MET A 245 6.76 -12.73 -31.06
C MET A 245 6.69 -11.67 -32.16
N LEU A 246 6.25 -10.45 -31.82
CA LEU A 246 6.13 -9.35 -32.78
C LEU A 246 7.48 -9.04 -33.44
N GLY A 247 8.57 -9.02 -32.66
CA GLY A 247 9.92 -8.79 -33.21
C GLY A 247 10.52 -9.94 -34.03
N LYS A 248 9.86 -11.10 -34.11
CA LYS A 248 10.28 -12.27 -34.90
C LYS A 248 9.52 -12.45 -36.21
N ARG A 249 8.50 -11.63 -36.49
CA ARG A 249 7.78 -11.68 -37.76
C ARG A 249 8.72 -11.23 -38.89
N ASP A 250 9.15 -12.16 -39.73
CA ASP A 250 9.69 -11.86 -41.05
C ASP A 250 8.52 -11.47 -41.97
N SER A 251 8.18 -10.18 -42.01
CA SER A 251 7.25 -9.61 -42.98
C SER A 251 7.92 -8.44 -43.72
N GLU A 252 7.51 -8.19 -44.97
CA GLU A 252 7.94 -7.01 -45.74
C GLU A 252 7.55 -5.69 -45.06
N ASP A 253 6.57 -5.74 -44.14
CA ASP A 253 6.09 -4.62 -43.32
C ASP A 253 6.80 -4.60 -41.95
N PRO A 254 7.25 -3.43 -41.42
CA PRO A 254 7.88 -3.34 -40.11
C PRO A 254 6.94 -3.83 -39.00
N PRO A 255 7.43 -4.64 -38.04
CA PRO A 255 6.57 -5.20 -37.00
C PRO A 255 6.00 -4.09 -36.10
N PRO A 256 4.74 -4.22 -35.65
CA PRO A 256 4.15 -3.24 -34.74
C PRO A 256 4.95 -3.20 -33.43
N ARG A 257 5.21 -1.98 -32.93
CA ARG A 257 5.94 -1.81 -31.67
C ARG A 257 4.99 -2.00 -30.49
N LEU A 258 5.59 -2.31 -29.33
CA LEU A 258 4.86 -2.40 -28.06
C LEU A 258 5.47 -1.40 -27.07
N TRP A 259 4.80 -0.28 -26.89
CA TRP A 259 5.21 0.80 -26.00
C TRP A 259 4.70 0.57 -24.60
N ALA A 260 5.60 0.35 -23.64
CA ALA A 260 5.24 0.14 -22.25
C ALA A 260 5.40 1.41 -21.41
N THR A 261 4.38 1.73 -20.63
CA THR A 261 4.37 2.86 -19.71
C THR A 261 3.63 2.52 -18.40
N SER A 262 3.56 3.48 -17.48
CA SER A 262 2.77 3.40 -16.24
C SER A 262 2.23 4.78 -15.88
N ALA A 263 1.18 4.83 -15.07
CA ALA A 263 0.64 6.11 -14.57
C ALA A 263 1.74 6.95 -13.90
N ASP A 264 2.56 6.33 -13.05
CA ASP A 264 3.67 6.99 -12.37
C ASP A 264 4.69 7.59 -13.34
N ARG A 265 4.95 6.93 -14.48
CA ARG A 265 5.92 7.40 -15.48
C ARG A 265 5.41 8.61 -16.26
N ILE A 266 4.11 8.62 -16.60
CA ILE A 266 3.46 9.77 -17.26
C ILE A 266 3.53 11.01 -16.34
N VAL A 267 3.31 10.79 -15.04
CA VAL A 267 3.30 11.79 -13.97
C VAL A 267 4.74 12.17 -13.52
N ALA A 268 5.74 11.35 -13.81
CA ALA A 268 7.11 11.57 -13.34
C ALA A 268 7.75 12.83 -13.95
N GLY A 269 8.49 13.58 -13.12
CA GLY A 269 9.21 14.78 -13.57
C GLY A 269 8.31 15.94 -13.95
N MET A 270 7.06 15.96 -13.46
CA MET A 270 6.15 17.08 -13.68
C MET A 270 6.59 18.34 -12.93
N VAL A 271 6.62 19.45 -13.66
CA VAL A 271 6.91 20.79 -13.13
C VAL A 271 5.64 21.67 -13.16
N TYR A 272 4.69 21.41 -14.07
CA TYR A 272 3.51 22.24 -14.32
C TYR A 272 2.19 21.44 -14.29
N LEU A 273 1.08 22.10 -13.93
CA LEU A 273 -0.28 21.53 -13.98
C LEU A 273 -0.70 21.32 -15.44
N GLY A 274 -1.32 20.19 -15.76
CA GLY A 274 -1.73 19.85 -17.13
C GLY A 274 -0.63 19.19 -17.98
N MET A 275 0.64 19.17 -17.52
CA MET A 275 1.73 18.52 -18.25
C MET A 275 1.49 17.02 -18.48
N TRP A 276 0.89 16.33 -17.52
CA TRP A 276 0.50 14.93 -17.70
C TRP A 276 -0.67 14.78 -18.69
N GLU A 277 -1.58 15.75 -18.75
CA GLU A 277 -2.69 15.74 -19.72
C GLU A 277 -2.14 15.91 -21.13
N GLN A 278 -1.24 16.88 -21.32
CA GLN A 278 -0.50 17.08 -22.57
C GLN A 278 0.27 15.84 -22.98
N ARG A 279 1.03 15.22 -22.07
CA ARG A 279 1.77 13.98 -22.35
C ARG A 279 0.87 12.83 -22.77
N CYS A 280 -0.32 12.70 -22.17
CA CYS A 280 -1.30 11.71 -22.58
C CYS A 280 -1.81 11.98 -24.01
N LEU A 281 -2.15 13.23 -24.32
CA LEU A 281 -2.62 13.61 -25.67
C LEU A 281 -1.53 13.43 -26.72
N GLU A 282 -0.29 13.83 -26.43
CA GLU A 282 0.88 13.62 -27.31
C GLU A 282 1.18 12.14 -27.52
N LEU A 283 1.00 11.31 -26.48
CA LEU A 283 1.11 9.87 -26.59
C LEU A 283 0.01 9.27 -27.47
N VAL A 284 -1.24 9.71 -27.31
CA VAL A 284 -2.36 9.28 -28.19
C VAL A 284 -2.08 9.69 -29.62
N ALA A 285 -1.67 10.93 -29.86
CA ALA A 285 -1.32 11.43 -31.19
C ALA A 285 -0.15 10.65 -31.81
N ALA A 286 0.90 10.37 -31.04
CA ALA A 286 2.06 9.62 -31.51
C ALA A 286 1.76 8.15 -31.85
N LEU A 287 0.70 7.58 -31.27
CA LEU A 287 0.29 6.18 -31.51
C LEU A 287 -0.91 6.06 -32.45
N SER A 288 -1.63 7.13 -32.72
CA SER A 288 -2.86 7.06 -33.53
C SER A 288 -2.55 6.74 -34.99
N GLY A 289 -3.25 5.76 -35.56
CA GLY A 289 -3.02 5.27 -36.93
C GLY A 289 -1.69 4.54 -37.12
N THR A 290 -0.92 4.33 -36.04
CA THR A 290 0.41 3.72 -36.16
C THR A 290 0.38 2.22 -36.38
N GLY A 291 -0.63 1.56 -35.80
CA GLY A 291 -0.66 0.12 -35.58
C GLY A 291 0.20 -0.35 -34.41
N ASP A 292 0.86 0.57 -33.68
CA ASP A 292 1.62 0.24 -32.47
C ASP A 292 0.68 -0.01 -31.28
N LEU A 293 1.15 -0.82 -30.34
CA LEU A 293 0.42 -1.22 -29.15
C LEU A 293 0.93 -0.45 -27.93
N LEU A 294 0.03 -0.05 -27.05
CA LEU A 294 0.34 0.57 -25.77
C LEU A 294 0.12 -0.43 -24.63
N TYR A 295 1.07 -0.55 -23.71
CA TYR A 295 0.96 -1.40 -22.54
C TYR A 295 1.05 -0.58 -21.24
N PHE A 296 0.04 -0.72 -20.39
CA PHE A 296 0.05 -0.23 -19.01
C PHE A 296 0.19 -1.38 -18.03
N ASP A 297 1.17 -1.28 -17.14
CA ASP A 297 1.42 -2.29 -16.11
C ASP A 297 0.19 -2.62 -15.26
N ARG A 298 -0.63 -1.63 -14.91
CA ARG A 298 -1.91 -1.82 -14.22
C ARG A 298 -2.92 -0.77 -14.62
N LEU A 299 -4.19 -1.19 -14.68
CA LEU A 299 -5.29 -0.29 -15.05
C LEU A 299 -5.77 0.59 -13.87
N ALA A 300 -5.72 0.08 -12.63
CA ALA A 300 -6.24 0.80 -11.47
C ALA A 300 -5.56 2.17 -11.23
N PRO A 301 -4.22 2.32 -11.30
CA PRO A 301 -3.56 3.63 -11.18
C PRO A 301 -3.93 4.62 -12.30
N VAL A 302 -4.26 4.12 -13.49
CA VAL A 302 -4.66 4.95 -14.65
C VAL A 302 -6.03 5.60 -14.42
N LEU A 303 -6.90 4.94 -13.65
CA LEU A 303 -8.21 5.43 -13.21
C LEU A 303 -8.15 6.34 -11.98
N ALA A 304 -7.01 6.40 -11.29
CA ALA A 304 -6.86 7.26 -10.13
C ALA A 304 -6.92 8.73 -10.55
N ALA A 305 -7.75 9.51 -9.84
CA ALA A 305 -7.87 10.94 -10.08
C ALA A 305 -6.55 11.65 -9.80
N GLN A 306 -6.08 12.46 -10.75
CA GLN A 306 -4.85 13.25 -10.63
C GLN A 306 -5.18 14.66 -10.13
N THR A 307 -5.83 15.47 -10.96
CA THR A 307 -6.17 16.88 -10.70
C THR A 307 -7.62 17.15 -11.10
N GLY A 308 -8.40 17.86 -10.28
CA GLY A 308 -9.78 18.24 -10.68
C GLY A 308 -10.70 17.07 -11.03
N ARG A 309 -10.53 15.91 -10.37
CA ARG A 309 -11.21 14.63 -10.66
C ARG A 309 -10.91 14.00 -12.04
N SER A 310 -10.03 14.56 -12.88
CA SER A 310 -9.62 13.88 -14.13
C SER A 310 -8.61 12.78 -13.86
N SER A 311 -8.70 11.70 -14.63
CA SER A 311 -7.80 10.55 -14.63
C SER A 311 -7.12 10.41 -16.00
N ILE A 312 -6.06 9.59 -16.06
CA ILE A 312 -5.40 9.25 -17.33
C ILE A 312 -6.38 8.48 -18.23
N ALA A 313 -7.21 7.62 -17.63
CA ALA A 313 -8.22 6.86 -18.37
C ALA A 313 -9.21 7.76 -19.12
N ASP A 314 -9.64 8.88 -18.51
CA ASP A 314 -10.58 9.81 -19.14
C ASP A 314 -10.01 10.41 -20.44
N LEU A 315 -8.69 10.60 -20.53
CA LEU A 315 -8.03 11.13 -21.73
C LEU A 315 -7.78 10.07 -22.80
N LEU A 316 -7.58 8.82 -22.39
CA LEU A 316 -7.36 7.72 -23.32
C LEU A 316 -8.67 7.16 -23.88
N GLN A 317 -9.77 7.26 -23.14
CA GLN A 317 -11.04 6.63 -23.47
C GLN A 317 -11.57 6.97 -24.88
N PRO A 318 -11.56 8.24 -25.36
CA PRO A 318 -12.01 8.55 -26.72
C PRO A 318 -11.19 7.83 -27.81
N ALA A 319 -9.87 7.74 -27.62
CA ALA A 319 -8.98 7.04 -28.54
C ALA A 319 -9.17 5.51 -28.51
N LEU A 320 -9.60 4.96 -27.36
CA LEU A 320 -9.95 3.54 -27.23
C LEU A 320 -11.31 3.24 -27.89
N GLN A 321 -12.28 4.15 -27.78
CA GLN A 321 -13.62 4.00 -28.38
C GLN A 321 -13.58 4.01 -29.90
N THR A 322 -12.80 4.92 -30.47
CA THR A 322 -12.60 5.04 -31.93
C THR A 322 -11.68 3.96 -32.50
N GLY A 323 -10.96 3.23 -31.65
CA GLY A 323 -9.92 2.30 -32.07
C GLY A 323 -8.66 3.01 -32.59
N ALA A 324 -8.46 4.30 -32.30
CA ALA A 324 -7.25 5.01 -32.70
C ALA A 324 -5.99 4.43 -32.05
N ILE A 325 -6.11 3.88 -30.83
CA ILE A 325 -5.03 3.18 -30.11
C ILE A 325 -5.50 1.82 -29.58
N ALA A 326 -4.56 0.89 -29.44
CA ALA A 326 -4.77 -0.40 -28.80
C ALA A 326 -4.04 -0.45 -27.45
N VAL A 327 -4.76 -0.70 -26.35
CA VAL A 327 -4.16 -0.82 -25.02
C VAL A 327 -4.19 -2.26 -24.52
N ILE A 328 -3.07 -2.71 -23.97
CA ILE A 328 -2.97 -3.93 -23.15
C ILE A 328 -2.76 -3.48 -21.71
N SER A 329 -3.56 -3.98 -20.78
CA SER A 329 -3.31 -3.76 -19.35
C SER A 329 -3.50 -5.01 -18.53
N GLU A 330 -3.01 -4.99 -17.29
CA GLU A 330 -3.17 -6.07 -16.32
C GLU A 330 -4.09 -5.67 -15.18
N CYS A 331 -4.85 -6.64 -14.67
CA CYS A 331 -5.54 -6.52 -13.40
C CYS A 331 -5.61 -7.88 -12.68
N THR A 332 -5.87 -7.81 -11.39
CA THR A 332 -6.29 -8.95 -10.56
C THR A 332 -7.81 -9.13 -10.61
N PRO A 333 -8.35 -10.32 -10.26
CA PRO A 333 -9.80 -10.53 -10.18
C PRO A 333 -10.50 -9.51 -9.27
N ASP A 334 -9.91 -9.20 -8.10
CA ASP A 334 -10.48 -8.20 -7.18
C ASP A 334 -10.45 -6.77 -7.76
N GLU A 335 -9.42 -6.43 -8.55
CA GLU A 335 -9.37 -5.15 -9.27
C GLU A 335 -10.41 -5.10 -10.40
N LEU A 336 -10.69 -6.23 -11.06
CA LEU A 336 -11.72 -6.33 -12.10
C LEU A 336 -13.13 -6.08 -11.53
N GLU A 337 -13.48 -6.69 -10.39
CA GLU A 337 -14.77 -6.47 -9.75
C GLU A 337 -14.97 -4.99 -9.39
N ARG A 338 -13.94 -4.35 -8.84
CA ARG A 338 -13.97 -2.90 -8.54
C ARG A 338 -14.05 -2.04 -9.79
N LEU A 339 -13.35 -2.42 -10.86
CA LEU A 339 -13.42 -1.74 -12.14
C LEU A 339 -14.83 -1.80 -12.73
N ALA A 340 -15.48 -2.96 -12.66
CA ALA A 340 -16.86 -3.15 -13.10
C ALA A 340 -17.84 -2.23 -12.34
N GLN A 341 -17.59 -2.00 -11.05
CA GLN A 341 -18.40 -1.08 -10.23
C GLN A 341 -18.12 0.40 -10.52
N ARG A 342 -16.86 0.78 -10.75
CA ARG A 342 -16.44 2.19 -10.82
C ARG A 342 -16.39 2.77 -12.23
N ALA A 343 -16.05 1.99 -13.24
CA ALA A 343 -15.85 2.44 -14.62
C ALA A 343 -16.32 1.38 -15.64
N PRO A 344 -17.62 1.03 -15.65
CA PRO A 344 -18.16 0.02 -16.56
C PRO A 344 -18.02 0.41 -18.04
N SER A 345 -18.11 1.71 -18.35
CA SER A 345 -17.94 2.24 -19.72
C SER A 345 -16.53 1.96 -20.25
N LEU A 346 -15.49 2.23 -19.46
CA LEU A 346 -14.11 1.91 -19.83
C LEU A 346 -13.93 0.41 -19.98
N LEU A 347 -14.42 -0.38 -19.02
CA LEU A 347 -14.29 -1.84 -19.04
C LEU A 347 -14.90 -2.45 -20.32
N SER A 348 -16.01 -1.90 -20.81
CA SER A 348 -16.66 -2.37 -22.04
C SER A 348 -15.79 -2.25 -23.30
N LEU A 349 -14.73 -1.43 -23.25
CA LEU A 349 -13.77 -1.24 -24.35
C LEU A 349 -12.66 -2.30 -24.38
N PHE A 350 -12.57 -3.12 -23.33
CA PHE A 350 -11.56 -4.16 -23.20
C PHE A 350 -12.14 -5.55 -23.48
N HIS A 351 -11.37 -6.36 -24.20
CA HIS A 351 -11.57 -7.81 -24.25
C HIS A 351 -10.80 -8.47 -23.09
N LEU A 352 -11.51 -9.27 -22.28
CA LEU A 352 -10.93 -9.92 -21.12
C LEU A 352 -10.17 -11.19 -21.53
N VAL A 353 -8.91 -11.29 -21.11
CA VAL A 353 -8.07 -12.48 -21.28
C VAL A 353 -7.76 -13.03 -19.89
N GLN A 354 -8.39 -14.14 -19.54
CA GLN A 354 -8.17 -14.81 -18.25
C GLN A 354 -6.86 -15.61 -18.29
N LEU A 355 -6.00 -15.37 -17.31
CA LEU A 355 -4.72 -16.06 -17.13
C LEU A 355 -4.74 -16.81 -15.79
N GLU A 356 -5.11 -18.09 -15.89
CA GLU A 356 -5.15 -18.99 -14.76
C GLU A 356 -3.74 -19.39 -14.31
N PRO A 357 -3.46 -19.41 -13.00
CA PRO A 357 -2.18 -19.90 -12.50
C PRO A 357 -2.06 -21.41 -12.75
N PRO A 358 -0.86 -21.90 -13.14
CA PRO A 358 -0.64 -23.32 -13.29
C PRO A 358 -0.80 -24.06 -11.95
N PRO A 359 -1.32 -25.30 -11.95
CA PRO A 359 -1.47 -26.08 -10.73
C PRO A 359 -0.12 -26.42 -10.12
N ALA A 360 -0.07 -26.54 -8.78
CA ALA A 360 1.15 -26.84 -8.04
C ALA A 360 1.87 -28.10 -8.54
N ALA A 361 1.13 -29.13 -8.96
CA ALA A 361 1.69 -30.37 -9.52
C ALA A 361 2.56 -30.13 -10.78
N ALA A 362 2.20 -29.17 -11.63
CA ALA A 362 2.95 -28.84 -12.84
C ALA A 362 4.20 -27.99 -12.53
N MET A 363 4.27 -27.38 -11.34
CA MET A 363 5.34 -26.44 -10.99
C MET A 363 6.68 -27.12 -10.76
N VAL A 364 6.70 -28.35 -10.26
CA VAL A 364 7.94 -29.10 -10.02
C VAL A 364 8.77 -29.19 -11.30
N GLY A 365 8.19 -29.72 -12.39
CA GLY A 365 8.90 -29.90 -13.65
C GLY A 365 9.33 -28.57 -14.28
N LEU A 366 8.45 -27.55 -14.24
CA LEU A 366 8.72 -26.23 -14.79
C LEU A 366 9.87 -25.53 -14.05
N LEU A 367 9.82 -25.50 -12.72
CA LEU A 367 10.85 -24.85 -11.90
C LEU A 367 12.17 -25.61 -11.96
N ALA A 368 12.16 -26.94 -11.90
CA ALA A 368 13.37 -27.76 -12.00
C ALA A 368 14.09 -27.55 -13.33
N THR A 369 13.35 -27.57 -14.43
CA THR A 369 13.89 -27.39 -15.78
C THR A 369 14.50 -25.99 -15.97
N TRP A 370 13.89 -24.97 -15.36
CA TRP A 370 14.42 -23.62 -15.40
C TRP A 370 15.65 -23.47 -14.50
N PHE A 371 15.58 -23.95 -13.26
CA PHE A 371 16.62 -23.77 -12.26
C PHE A 371 17.93 -24.47 -12.65
N ALA A 372 17.84 -25.70 -13.17
CA ALA A 372 19.01 -26.44 -13.64
C ALA A 372 19.77 -25.74 -14.78
N ARG A 373 19.11 -24.85 -15.53
CA ARG A 373 19.75 -24.06 -16.59
C ARG A 373 20.41 -22.79 -16.07
N GLU A 374 19.80 -22.15 -15.07
CA GLU A 374 20.29 -20.89 -14.51
C GLU A 374 21.38 -21.11 -13.45
N ARG A 375 21.33 -22.23 -12.72
CA ARG A 375 22.25 -22.59 -11.63
C ARG A 375 22.63 -24.06 -11.74
N ALA A 376 23.71 -24.34 -12.46
CA ALA A 376 24.26 -25.70 -12.58
C ALA A 376 25.05 -26.14 -11.32
N ASP A 377 25.38 -25.19 -10.46
CA ASP A 377 26.10 -25.37 -9.19
C ASP A 377 25.19 -25.81 -8.04
N ILE A 378 23.87 -25.75 -8.20
CA ILE A 378 22.89 -26.17 -7.19
C ILE A 378 21.95 -27.21 -7.79
N THR A 379 21.93 -28.41 -7.21
CA THR A 379 20.96 -29.45 -7.55
C THR A 379 19.95 -29.64 -6.43
N ILE A 380 18.69 -29.85 -6.82
CA ILE A 380 17.60 -30.16 -5.89
C ILE A 380 17.00 -31.49 -6.33
N ASP A 381 16.92 -32.44 -5.41
CA ASP A 381 16.38 -33.77 -5.69
C ASP A 381 14.84 -33.75 -5.84
N GLY A 382 14.26 -34.86 -6.32
CA GLY A 382 12.81 -34.98 -6.52
C GLY A 382 11.97 -34.72 -5.24
N PRO A 383 12.31 -35.31 -4.08
CA PRO A 383 11.70 -34.96 -2.79
C PRO A 383 11.81 -33.48 -2.42
N GLY A 384 12.96 -32.84 -2.67
CA GLY A 384 13.25 -31.44 -2.42
C GLY A 384 12.36 -30.52 -3.23
N TRP A 385 12.15 -30.79 -4.51
CA TRP A 385 11.22 -30.02 -5.34
C TRP A 385 9.79 -30.10 -4.85
N ARG A 386 9.31 -31.31 -4.51
CA ARG A 386 7.96 -31.49 -3.96
C ARG A 386 7.80 -30.71 -2.65
N ARG A 387 8.81 -30.78 -1.77
CA ARG A 387 8.83 -30.04 -0.51
C ARG A 387 8.80 -28.52 -0.73
N LEU A 388 9.58 -28.00 -1.66
CA LEU A 388 9.59 -26.57 -1.99
C LEU A 388 8.20 -26.09 -2.44
N VAL A 389 7.57 -26.82 -3.38
CA VAL A 389 6.25 -26.46 -3.89
C VAL A 389 5.18 -26.51 -2.79
N GLN A 390 5.21 -27.53 -1.92
CA GLN A 390 4.32 -27.64 -0.76
C GLN A 390 4.48 -26.44 0.19
N HIS A 391 5.72 -26.05 0.52
CA HIS A 391 5.98 -24.89 1.38
C HIS A 391 5.44 -23.60 0.75
N LEU A 392 5.66 -23.41 -0.56
CA LEU A 392 5.17 -22.24 -1.27
C LEU A 392 3.66 -22.20 -1.37
N GLU A 393 3.01 -23.33 -1.55
CA GLU A 393 1.54 -23.43 -1.56
C GLU A 393 0.96 -23.08 -0.19
N PHE A 394 1.56 -23.61 0.88
CA PHE A 394 1.02 -23.47 2.22
C PHE A 394 1.35 -22.11 2.87
N PHE A 395 2.60 -21.63 2.77
CA PHE A 395 3.07 -20.45 3.50
C PHE A 395 3.14 -19.15 2.68
N GLN A 396 3.16 -19.20 1.35
CA GLN A 396 3.20 -18.02 0.48
C GLN A 396 1.91 -17.91 -0.36
N ARG A 397 0.84 -17.41 0.27
CA ARG A 397 -0.51 -17.38 -0.30
C ARG A 397 -0.88 -16.06 -0.98
N ASP A 398 -0.13 -15.01 -0.69
CA ASP A 398 -0.27 -13.66 -1.25
C ASP A 398 0.08 -13.61 -2.75
N LEU A 399 0.81 -14.61 -3.24
CA LEU A 399 1.30 -14.69 -4.61
C LEU A 399 0.99 -16.04 -5.25
N ALA A 400 0.62 -16.01 -6.52
CA ALA A 400 0.37 -17.19 -7.31
C ALA A 400 1.66 -17.76 -7.92
N PHE A 401 1.56 -19.04 -8.29
CA PHE A 401 2.52 -19.67 -9.20
C PHE A 401 2.33 -19.11 -10.63
N PRO A 402 3.40 -19.07 -11.46
CA PRO A 402 4.75 -19.54 -11.17
C PRO A 402 5.63 -18.51 -10.41
N GLY A 403 5.18 -17.26 -10.28
CA GLY A 403 5.99 -16.14 -9.81
C GLY A 403 6.57 -16.27 -8.40
N LYS A 404 5.86 -16.91 -7.45
CA LYS A 404 6.42 -17.18 -6.11
C LYS A 404 7.53 -18.23 -6.11
N GLY A 405 7.47 -19.19 -7.05
CA GLY A 405 8.49 -20.21 -7.23
C GLY A 405 9.81 -19.61 -7.70
N PHE A 406 9.79 -18.82 -8.77
CA PHE A 406 10.98 -18.16 -9.28
C PHE A 406 11.62 -17.22 -8.26
N ARG A 407 10.83 -16.40 -7.56
CA ARG A 407 11.35 -15.51 -6.51
C ARG A 407 12.03 -16.25 -5.38
N THR A 408 11.47 -17.37 -4.95
CA THR A 408 12.06 -18.19 -3.88
C THR A 408 13.32 -18.90 -4.36
N LEU A 409 13.35 -19.36 -5.61
CA LEU A 409 14.57 -19.92 -6.21
C LEU A 409 15.69 -18.88 -6.34
N ASP A 410 15.38 -17.65 -6.74
CA ASP A 410 16.37 -16.56 -6.76
C ASP A 410 16.94 -16.29 -5.36
N ALA A 411 16.10 -16.34 -4.32
CA ALA A 411 16.53 -16.18 -2.93
C ALA A 411 17.38 -17.37 -2.44
N LEU A 412 16.97 -18.59 -2.77
CA LEU A 412 17.71 -19.82 -2.48
C LEU A 412 19.07 -19.81 -3.16
N ALA A 413 19.10 -19.42 -4.44
CA ALA A 413 20.31 -19.30 -5.23
C ALA A 413 21.30 -18.32 -4.58
N LYS A 414 20.83 -17.14 -4.14
CA LYS A 414 21.66 -16.16 -3.42
C LYS A 414 22.19 -16.68 -2.09
N LEU A 415 21.39 -17.44 -1.35
CA LEU A 415 21.76 -17.98 -0.05
C LEU A 415 22.93 -18.97 -0.16
N HIS A 416 23.03 -19.68 -1.29
CA HIS A 416 24.08 -20.69 -1.55
C HIS A 416 25.20 -20.19 -2.47
N THR A 417 25.21 -18.90 -2.87
CA THR A 417 26.28 -18.35 -3.74
C THR A 417 27.62 -18.15 -3.00
N ASP A 418 27.63 -18.12 -1.66
CA ASP A 418 28.81 -17.71 -0.87
C ASP A 418 29.52 -18.86 -0.12
N GLU A 419 29.00 -20.10 -0.18
CA GLU A 419 29.61 -21.25 0.49
C GLU A 419 30.53 -22.03 -0.48
N HIS A 420 31.80 -21.64 -0.53
CA HIS A 420 32.93 -22.48 -0.96
C HIS A 420 32.90 -23.09 -2.38
N GLY A 421 32.45 -22.37 -3.42
CA GLY A 421 32.77 -22.72 -4.83
C GLY A 421 32.48 -24.16 -5.26
N GLY A 422 31.64 -24.88 -4.52
CA GLY A 422 31.38 -26.30 -4.65
C GLY A 422 29.93 -26.53 -5.04
N HIS A 423 29.68 -27.67 -5.67
CA HIS A 423 28.34 -28.09 -6.04
C HIS A 423 27.51 -28.40 -4.79
N VAL A 424 26.35 -27.76 -4.65
CA VAL A 424 25.43 -27.92 -3.52
C VAL A 424 24.28 -28.83 -3.92
N GLU A 425 24.08 -29.92 -3.18
CA GLU A 425 22.93 -30.82 -3.36
C GLU A 425 21.92 -30.62 -2.22
N LEU A 426 20.67 -30.35 -2.59
CA LEU A 426 19.59 -30.03 -1.65
C LEU A 426 18.49 -31.09 -1.69
N GLY A 427 18.39 -31.87 -0.61
CA GLY A 427 17.25 -32.74 -0.33
C GLY A 427 16.07 -32.00 0.32
N ALA A 428 15.02 -32.74 0.67
CA ALA A 428 13.82 -32.16 1.31
C ALA A 428 14.09 -31.43 2.65
N GLU A 429 15.03 -31.92 3.47
CA GLU A 429 15.39 -31.25 4.73
C GLU A 429 16.19 -29.97 4.46
N GLN A 430 17.15 -30.01 3.54
CA GLN A 430 17.96 -28.84 3.16
C GLN A 430 17.08 -27.75 2.53
N VAL A 431 16.15 -28.12 1.64
CA VAL A 431 15.15 -27.19 1.09
C VAL A 431 14.32 -26.54 2.19
N SER A 432 13.86 -27.31 3.18
CA SER A 432 13.12 -26.74 4.32
C SER A 432 13.98 -25.81 5.16
N THR A 433 15.25 -26.15 5.36
CA THR A 433 16.22 -25.31 6.08
C THR A 433 16.48 -23.99 5.35
N SER A 434 16.71 -24.03 4.04
CA SER A 434 16.86 -22.82 3.22
C SER A 434 15.56 -21.99 3.19
N PHE A 435 14.40 -22.64 3.11
CA PHE A 435 13.11 -21.96 3.17
C PHE A 435 12.89 -21.24 4.52
N ALA A 436 13.25 -21.87 5.64
CA ALA A 436 13.24 -21.25 6.97
C ALA A 436 14.15 -20.02 7.02
N GLN A 437 15.36 -20.09 6.46
CA GLN A 437 16.29 -18.95 6.42
C GLN A 437 15.78 -17.79 5.55
N ILE A 438 15.17 -18.08 4.41
CA ILE A 438 14.61 -17.08 3.49
C ILE A 438 13.40 -16.39 4.12
N THR A 439 12.51 -17.17 4.75
CA THR A 439 11.21 -16.66 5.26
C THR A 439 11.27 -16.17 6.70
N GLY A 440 12.25 -16.64 7.49
CA GLY A 440 12.31 -16.44 8.94
C GLY A 440 11.41 -17.38 9.74
N LEU A 441 10.68 -18.29 9.09
CA LEU A 441 9.82 -19.25 9.77
C LEU A 441 10.67 -20.31 10.52
N PRO A 442 10.28 -20.74 11.73
CA PRO A 442 11.03 -21.75 12.46
C PRO A 442 10.94 -23.10 11.76
N LEU A 443 12.09 -23.75 11.57
CA LEU A 443 12.20 -25.05 10.92
C LEU A 443 11.29 -26.10 11.57
N GLU A 444 11.11 -26.03 12.89
CA GLU A 444 10.26 -26.96 13.64
C GLU A 444 8.76 -26.81 13.35
N ILE A 445 8.31 -25.65 12.84
CA ILE A 445 6.91 -25.46 12.42
C ILE A 445 6.71 -25.92 10.98
N ILE A 446 7.66 -25.65 10.08
CA ILE A 446 7.51 -25.97 8.66
C ILE A 446 7.92 -27.42 8.31
N SER A 447 8.77 -28.07 9.11
CA SER A 447 9.26 -29.42 8.84
C SER A 447 8.39 -30.49 9.49
N ASP A 448 7.95 -31.47 8.70
CA ASP A 448 7.16 -32.61 9.20
C ASP A 448 7.99 -33.56 10.07
N THR A 449 9.31 -33.60 9.87
CA THR A 449 10.22 -34.51 10.59
C THR A 449 10.65 -33.97 11.94
N ARG A 450 10.51 -32.66 12.17
CA ARG A 450 10.91 -32.01 13.42
C ARG A 450 9.74 -32.01 14.40
N ARG A 451 9.96 -32.50 15.62
CA ARG A 451 8.96 -32.47 16.70
C ARG A 451 8.85 -31.06 17.26
N ALA A 452 7.61 -30.56 17.32
CA ALA A 452 7.25 -29.36 18.06
C ALA A 452 5.80 -29.52 18.55
N ASP A 453 5.63 -30.15 19.70
CA ASP A 453 4.33 -30.32 20.34
C ASP A 453 3.97 -29.11 21.20
N ARG A 454 2.73 -29.09 21.70
CA ARG A 454 2.20 -27.96 22.48
C ARG A 454 3.05 -27.66 23.70
N SER A 455 3.54 -28.68 24.41
CA SER A 455 4.39 -28.51 25.58
C SER A 455 5.72 -27.87 25.26
N HIS A 456 6.36 -28.32 24.17
CA HIS A 456 7.63 -27.78 23.70
C HIS A 456 7.51 -26.29 23.34
N ILE A 457 6.52 -25.94 22.51
CA ILE A 457 6.28 -24.55 22.11
C ILE A 457 5.93 -23.68 23.33
N ALA A 458 5.07 -24.16 24.23
CA ALA A 458 4.71 -23.42 25.44
C ALA A 458 5.90 -23.23 26.38
N ALA A 459 6.82 -24.18 26.48
CA ALA A 459 8.06 -24.03 27.24
C ALA A 459 8.93 -22.90 26.68
N ARG A 460 9.12 -22.85 25.36
CA ARG A 460 9.86 -21.76 24.69
C ARG A 460 9.26 -20.38 24.96
N LEU A 461 7.93 -20.25 24.89
CA LEU A 461 7.26 -18.99 25.18
C LEU A 461 7.42 -18.57 26.66
N ARG A 462 7.38 -19.53 27.59
CA ARG A 462 7.56 -19.30 29.03
C ARG A 462 8.95 -18.85 29.44
N GLU A 463 9.97 -19.08 28.61
CA GLU A 463 11.33 -18.54 28.85
C GLU A 463 11.29 -17.00 28.91
N GLY A 464 10.44 -16.35 28.12
CA GLY A 464 10.30 -14.90 28.06
C GLY A 464 9.03 -14.31 28.68
N VAL A 465 8.05 -15.15 29.05
CA VAL A 465 6.78 -14.71 29.65
C VAL A 465 6.56 -15.42 30.98
N ILE A 466 6.73 -14.67 32.08
CA ILE A 466 6.65 -15.22 33.43
C ILE A 466 5.23 -15.11 33.98
N GLY A 467 4.73 -16.20 34.57
CA GLY A 467 3.47 -16.22 35.32
C GLY A 467 2.21 -16.28 34.46
N GLN A 468 2.34 -16.55 33.15
CA GLN A 468 1.22 -16.60 32.20
C GLN A 468 1.22 -17.93 31.43
N ASP A 469 1.34 -19.04 32.17
CA ASP A 469 1.53 -20.39 31.62
C ASP A 469 0.34 -20.85 30.76
N GLU A 470 -0.88 -20.55 31.20
CA GLU A 470 -2.10 -20.85 30.42
C GLU A 470 -2.10 -20.08 29.09
N ALA A 471 -1.76 -18.79 29.12
CA ALA A 471 -1.69 -17.96 27.91
C ALA A 471 -0.64 -18.49 26.92
N CYS A 472 0.54 -18.89 27.40
CA CYS A 472 1.56 -19.54 26.59
C CYS A 472 1.06 -20.87 25.98
N SER A 473 0.32 -21.64 26.77
CA SER A 473 -0.25 -22.93 26.37
C SER A 473 -1.35 -22.81 25.31
N VAL A 474 -2.18 -21.76 25.37
CA VAL A 474 -3.18 -21.45 24.33
C VAL A 474 -2.49 -20.96 23.06
N ALA A 475 -1.50 -20.07 23.16
CA ALA A 475 -0.77 -19.59 22.00
C ALA A 475 -0.01 -20.72 21.28
N ALA A 476 0.60 -21.65 22.03
CA ALA A 476 1.20 -22.87 21.49
C ALA A 476 0.21 -23.77 20.73
N ARG A 477 -1.08 -23.76 21.14
CA ARG A 477 -2.15 -24.50 20.45
C ARG A 477 -2.41 -23.97 19.04
N VAL A 478 -2.32 -22.66 18.83
CA VAL A 478 -2.46 -22.05 17.51
C VAL A 478 -1.31 -22.47 16.60
N LEU A 479 -0.07 -22.43 17.11
CA LEU A 479 1.12 -22.79 16.33
C LEU A 479 1.19 -24.29 16.01
N THR A 480 0.76 -25.16 16.94
CA THR A 480 0.67 -26.61 16.67
C THR A 480 -0.39 -26.94 15.62
N ARG A 481 -1.51 -26.21 15.56
CA ARG A 481 -2.51 -26.36 14.50
C ARG A 481 -1.95 -25.95 13.13
N LEU A 482 -1.19 -24.86 13.08
CA LEU A 482 -0.49 -24.42 11.87
C LEU A 482 0.52 -25.48 11.40
N LYS A 483 1.35 -26.01 12.30
CA LYS A 483 2.31 -27.09 12.00
C LYS A 483 1.62 -28.33 11.43
N ALA A 484 0.44 -28.67 11.94
CA ALA A 484 -0.34 -29.81 11.46
C ALA A 484 -1.06 -29.54 10.12
N GLY A 485 -1.04 -28.30 9.61
CA GLY A 485 -1.78 -27.93 8.40
C GLY A 485 -3.29 -27.87 8.57
N LEU A 486 -3.80 -27.77 9.81
CA LEU A 486 -5.22 -27.85 10.15
C LEU A 486 -5.88 -26.49 10.41
N ASN A 487 -5.23 -25.39 10.03
CA ASN A 487 -5.83 -24.06 10.09
C ASN A 487 -6.83 -23.86 8.94
N ASP A 488 -7.87 -23.07 9.21
CA ASP A 488 -8.79 -22.63 8.17
C ASP A 488 -8.01 -21.81 7.12
N PRO A 489 -8.03 -22.21 5.85
CA PRO A 489 -7.22 -21.55 4.85
C PRO A 489 -7.73 -20.16 4.46
N ALA A 490 -8.96 -19.79 4.81
CA ALA A 490 -9.57 -18.49 4.51
C ALA A 490 -9.39 -17.47 5.65
N ARG A 491 -8.82 -17.86 6.80
CA ARG A 491 -8.68 -17.00 7.98
C ARG A 491 -7.20 -16.78 8.34
N PRO A 492 -6.88 -15.75 9.14
CA PRO A 492 -5.55 -15.62 9.75
C PRO A 492 -5.17 -16.90 10.52
N ILE A 493 -3.88 -17.11 10.77
CA ILE A 493 -3.34 -18.27 11.49
C ILE A 493 -4.05 -18.46 12.85
N GLY A 494 -4.37 -17.35 13.51
CA GLY A 494 -5.28 -17.31 14.64
C GLY A 494 -5.50 -15.88 15.14
N SER A 495 -6.66 -15.65 15.74
CA SER A 495 -7.00 -14.40 16.44
C SER A 495 -7.02 -14.60 17.96
N LEU A 496 -6.04 -13.99 18.63
CA LEU A 496 -5.83 -14.07 20.08
C LEU A 496 -6.22 -12.75 20.73
N PHE A 497 -7.06 -12.80 21.76
CA PHE A 497 -7.45 -11.63 22.53
C PHE A 497 -6.96 -11.73 23.97
N PHE A 498 -5.92 -10.96 24.30
CA PHE A 498 -5.28 -10.94 25.61
C PHE A 498 -5.95 -9.92 26.52
N VAL A 499 -6.56 -10.38 27.61
CA VAL A 499 -7.36 -9.53 28.50
C VAL A 499 -6.84 -9.65 29.94
N GLY A 500 -6.61 -8.52 30.61
CA GLY A 500 -6.14 -8.51 32.01
C GLY A 500 -5.51 -7.18 32.42
N PRO A 501 -4.83 -7.09 33.57
CA PRO A 501 -4.25 -5.83 34.06
C PRO A 501 -3.14 -5.28 33.17
N THR A 502 -2.76 -4.02 33.41
CA THR A 502 -1.58 -3.44 32.74
C THR A 502 -0.28 -4.00 33.33
N GLY A 503 0.74 -4.21 32.48
CA GLY A 503 2.08 -4.61 32.95
C GLY A 503 2.24 -6.06 33.40
N VAL A 504 1.32 -6.95 33.04
CA VAL A 504 1.36 -8.40 33.39
C VAL A 504 1.99 -9.30 32.32
N GLY A 505 2.29 -8.76 31.13
CA GLY A 505 2.99 -9.50 30.07
C GLY A 505 2.24 -9.71 28.75
N LYS A 506 1.06 -9.11 28.54
CA LYS A 506 0.26 -9.22 27.30
C LYS A 506 1.09 -8.93 26.03
N THR A 507 1.72 -7.74 25.99
CA THR A 507 2.59 -7.32 24.89
C THR A 507 3.87 -8.15 24.80
N GLU A 508 4.36 -8.69 25.92
CA GLU A 508 5.57 -9.53 25.90
C GLU A 508 5.28 -10.89 25.27
N LEU A 509 4.13 -11.52 25.55
CA LEU A 509 3.73 -12.74 24.85
C LEU A 509 3.61 -12.53 23.33
N ALA A 510 3.05 -11.39 22.90
CA ALA A 510 2.99 -11.06 21.48
C ALA A 510 4.40 -10.95 20.85
N LYS A 511 5.35 -10.33 21.56
CA LYS A 511 6.75 -10.25 21.10
C LYS A 511 7.43 -11.61 21.06
N GLN A 512 7.21 -12.45 22.08
CA GLN A 512 7.78 -13.81 22.11
C GLN A 512 7.21 -14.67 20.99
N LEU A 513 5.91 -14.57 20.70
CA LEU A 513 5.30 -15.21 19.53
C LEU A 513 5.93 -14.72 18.22
N ALA A 514 6.12 -13.41 18.05
CA ALA A 514 6.74 -12.87 16.85
C ALA A 514 8.20 -13.34 16.69
N ARG A 515 8.99 -13.36 17.77
CA ARG A 515 10.37 -13.86 17.78
C ARG A 515 10.43 -15.36 17.45
N TYR A 516 9.57 -16.15 18.06
CA TYR A 516 9.51 -17.59 17.82
C TYR A 516 9.10 -17.90 16.37
N MET A 517 8.05 -17.24 15.86
CA MET A 517 7.48 -17.53 14.54
C MET A 517 8.21 -16.91 13.36
N PHE A 518 8.87 -15.77 13.53
CA PHE A 518 9.44 -15.01 12.40
C PHE A 518 10.92 -14.65 12.62
N GLY A 519 11.53 -15.19 13.69
CA GLY A 519 12.95 -15.01 14.06
C GLY A 519 13.33 -13.61 14.54
N LYS A 520 12.48 -12.59 14.30
CA LYS A 520 12.78 -11.17 14.50
C LYS A 520 11.63 -10.44 15.17
N ALA A 521 11.95 -9.56 16.13
CA ALA A 521 10.93 -8.76 16.81
C ALA A 521 10.29 -7.71 15.86
N GLU A 522 10.97 -7.33 14.79
CA GLU A 522 10.52 -6.39 13.77
C GLU A 522 9.40 -6.93 12.87
N ALA A 523 9.13 -8.25 12.92
CA ALA A 523 7.95 -8.86 12.31
C ALA A 523 6.66 -8.54 13.08
N LEU A 524 6.76 -7.89 14.25
CA LEU A 524 5.64 -7.36 15.01
C LEU A 524 5.12 -6.06 14.40
N VAL A 525 4.00 -6.13 13.71
CA VAL A 525 3.23 -4.99 13.22
C VAL A 525 2.36 -4.47 14.36
N ARG A 526 2.94 -3.62 15.23
CA ARG A 526 2.22 -2.98 16.34
C ARG A 526 1.42 -1.77 15.85
N ILE A 527 0.18 -1.66 16.32
CA ILE A 527 -0.72 -0.53 16.16
C ILE A 527 -1.28 -0.17 17.54
N ASP A 528 -1.15 1.08 17.95
CA ASP A 528 -1.78 1.60 19.17
C ASP A 528 -3.19 2.11 18.85
N MET A 529 -4.21 1.48 19.42
CA MET A 529 -5.61 1.83 19.14
C MET A 529 -6.05 3.14 19.80
N SER A 530 -5.27 3.67 20.75
CA SER A 530 -5.48 5.02 21.27
C SER A 530 -5.23 6.10 20.21
N GLU A 531 -4.47 5.82 19.13
CA GLU A 531 -4.36 6.73 17.99
C GLU A 531 -5.59 6.72 17.06
N TYR A 532 -6.55 5.80 17.29
CA TYR A 532 -7.70 5.53 16.44
C TYR A 532 -9.03 5.75 17.17
N MET A 533 -9.04 6.58 18.22
CA MET A 533 -10.24 6.92 19.00
C MET A 533 -11.22 7.84 18.26
N LEU A 534 -10.72 8.61 17.28
CA LEU A 534 -11.52 9.62 16.58
C LEU A 534 -12.20 9.03 15.33
N PRO A 535 -13.39 9.54 14.95
CA PRO A 535 -14.04 9.19 13.69
C PRO A 535 -13.12 9.43 12.47
N GLY A 536 -13.16 8.54 11.48
CA GLY A 536 -12.33 8.62 10.28
C GLY A 536 -10.87 8.17 10.46
N ALA A 537 -10.39 7.96 11.69
CA ALA A 537 -9.01 7.50 11.94
C ALA A 537 -8.74 6.11 11.34
N ALA A 538 -9.78 5.28 11.18
CA ALA A 538 -9.72 3.95 10.58
C ALA A 538 -9.06 3.95 9.18
N GLN A 539 -9.25 5.01 8.39
CA GLN A 539 -8.64 5.15 7.07
C GLN A 539 -7.10 5.15 7.10
N ARG A 540 -6.48 5.57 8.22
CA ARG A 540 -5.03 5.51 8.39
C ARG A 540 -4.49 4.07 8.40
N LEU A 541 -5.32 3.08 8.74
CA LEU A 541 -4.95 1.66 8.65
C LEU A 541 -4.83 1.17 7.20
N LEU A 542 -5.58 1.79 6.28
CA LEU A 542 -5.70 1.41 4.88
C LEU A 542 -4.82 2.25 3.94
N ALA A 543 -4.22 3.33 4.43
CA ALA A 543 -3.41 4.24 3.64
C ALA A 543 -2.24 3.53 2.95
N CYS A 544 -1.94 3.90 1.71
CA CYS A 544 -0.86 3.33 0.90
C CYS A 544 0.01 4.42 0.27
N GLY A 545 1.23 4.05 -0.11
CA GLY A 545 2.13 4.91 -0.86
C GLY A 545 3.52 5.02 -0.24
N ARG A 546 4.43 5.70 -0.96
CA ARG A 546 5.83 5.83 -0.53
C ARG A 546 5.92 6.56 0.82
N GLY A 547 6.56 5.91 1.79
CA GLY A 547 6.78 6.46 3.14
C GLY A 547 5.60 6.31 4.10
N VAL A 548 4.48 5.73 3.66
CA VAL A 548 3.34 5.41 4.53
C VAL A 548 3.67 4.16 5.36
N ARG A 549 3.28 4.16 6.64
CA ARG A 549 3.50 3.04 7.57
C ARG A 549 2.18 2.55 8.19
N SER A 550 1.20 2.29 7.34
CA SER A 550 -0.11 1.77 7.74
C SER A 550 -0.05 0.28 8.12
N LEU A 551 -1.20 -0.30 8.50
CA LEU A 551 -1.32 -1.73 8.73
C LEU A 551 -1.19 -2.50 7.42
N VAL A 552 -1.98 -2.11 6.41
CA VAL A 552 -2.03 -2.80 5.11
C VAL A 552 -0.69 -2.73 4.37
N GLU A 553 0.03 -1.60 4.44
CA GLU A 553 1.34 -1.46 3.78
C GLU A 553 2.37 -2.42 4.41
N ARG A 554 2.44 -2.46 5.76
CA ARG A 554 3.39 -3.31 6.48
C ARG A 554 3.12 -4.80 6.26
N VAL A 555 1.86 -5.21 6.24
CA VAL A 555 1.48 -6.61 5.97
C VAL A 555 1.69 -6.96 4.50
N ARG A 556 1.44 -6.04 3.56
CA ARG A 556 1.77 -6.25 2.14
C ARG A 556 3.26 -6.43 1.90
N GLU A 557 4.11 -5.66 2.59
CA GLU A 557 5.56 -5.82 2.53
C GLU A 557 6.04 -7.12 3.17
N ARG A 558 5.36 -7.58 4.24
CA ARG A 558 5.69 -8.78 5.00
C ARG A 558 4.43 -9.55 5.42
N PRO A 559 3.89 -10.41 4.54
CA PRO A 559 2.67 -11.17 4.82
C PRO A 559 2.83 -12.13 6.01
N LEU A 560 4.03 -12.69 6.19
CA LEU A 560 4.43 -13.48 7.35
C LEU A 560 4.76 -12.53 8.52
N SER A 561 3.73 -12.16 9.30
CA SER A 561 3.89 -11.23 10.41
C SER A 561 2.92 -11.48 11.56
N LEU A 562 3.19 -10.84 12.71
CA LEU A 562 2.26 -10.77 13.82
C LEU A 562 1.68 -9.36 13.89
N VAL A 563 0.36 -9.24 13.80
CA VAL A 563 -0.35 -7.96 13.94
C VAL A 563 -0.76 -7.81 15.40
N LEU A 564 -0.30 -6.74 16.07
CA LEU A 564 -0.67 -6.43 17.44
C LEU A 564 -1.50 -5.15 17.50
N LEU A 565 -2.76 -5.29 17.89
CA LEU A 565 -3.71 -4.21 18.15
C LEU A 565 -3.77 -3.96 19.65
N ASP A 566 -3.02 -2.96 20.11
CA ASP A 566 -2.86 -2.66 21.54
C ASP A 566 -4.01 -1.77 22.03
N GLU A 567 -4.57 -2.05 23.21
CA GLU A 567 -5.67 -1.29 23.84
C GLU A 567 -6.91 -1.17 22.95
N ILE A 568 -7.37 -2.30 22.40
CA ILE A 568 -8.45 -2.37 21.40
C ILE A 568 -9.78 -1.77 21.87
N GLU A 569 -10.03 -1.70 23.18
CA GLU A 569 -11.21 -1.03 23.77
C GLU A 569 -11.26 0.48 23.54
N LYS A 570 -10.14 1.10 23.14
CA LYS A 570 -10.07 2.54 22.87
C LYS A 570 -10.44 2.90 21.43
N ALA A 571 -10.40 1.93 20.51
CA ALA A 571 -10.66 2.20 19.10
C ALA A 571 -12.08 2.73 18.85
N HIS A 572 -12.21 3.62 17.88
CA HIS A 572 -13.51 4.03 17.35
C HIS A 572 -14.23 2.84 16.69
N PRO A 573 -15.59 2.75 16.76
CA PRO A 573 -16.34 1.62 16.21
C PRO A 573 -16.05 1.25 14.75
N GLU A 574 -15.78 2.24 13.89
CA GLU A 574 -15.40 2.07 12.48
C GLU A 574 -14.16 1.17 12.29
N VAL A 575 -13.24 1.15 13.27
CA VAL A 575 -12.08 0.27 13.22
C VAL A 575 -12.52 -1.19 13.27
N PHE A 576 -13.51 -1.53 14.12
CA PHE A 576 -13.98 -2.91 14.23
C PHE A 576 -14.62 -3.40 12.93
N ASP A 577 -15.33 -2.54 12.20
CA ASP A 577 -15.92 -2.87 10.90
C ASP A 577 -14.85 -3.30 9.89
N LEU A 578 -13.70 -2.60 9.85
CA LEU A 578 -12.56 -3.01 9.04
C LEU A 578 -11.99 -4.35 9.53
N LEU A 579 -11.81 -4.51 10.84
CA LEU A 579 -11.22 -5.72 11.41
C LEU A 579 -12.07 -6.97 11.18
N LEU A 580 -13.39 -6.85 10.94
CA LEU A 580 -14.24 -8.01 10.59
C LEU A 580 -13.74 -8.74 9.34
N GLY A 581 -13.42 -8.00 8.27
CA GLY A 581 -12.86 -8.59 7.04
C GLY A 581 -11.50 -9.23 7.28
N MET A 582 -10.65 -8.58 8.09
CA MET A 582 -9.34 -9.10 8.46
C MET A 582 -9.43 -10.41 9.26
N LEU A 583 -10.26 -10.46 10.30
CA LEU A 583 -10.36 -11.61 11.21
C LEU A 583 -11.24 -12.76 10.66
N GLY A 584 -12.21 -12.41 9.81
CA GLY A 584 -13.18 -13.34 9.22
C GLY A 584 -12.76 -13.93 7.89
N GLU A 585 -12.20 -13.11 6.99
CA GLU A 585 -11.86 -13.52 5.61
C GLU A 585 -10.37 -13.41 5.30
N GLY A 586 -9.55 -13.03 6.30
CA GLY A 586 -8.11 -12.93 6.15
C GLY A 586 -7.70 -11.91 5.08
N ARG A 587 -8.51 -10.88 4.82
CA ARG A 587 -8.24 -9.90 3.76
C ARG A 587 -8.72 -8.51 4.13
N LEU A 588 -7.98 -7.50 3.67
CA LEU A 588 -8.39 -6.10 3.69
C LEU A 588 -8.18 -5.48 2.32
N THR A 589 -8.98 -4.46 2.01
CA THR A 589 -8.75 -3.62 0.83
C THR A 589 -8.07 -2.33 1.26
N ASP A 590 -6.94 -2.01 0.63
CA ASP A 590 -6.23 -0.75 0.86
C ASP A 590 -6.90 0.46 0.17
N ALA A 591 -6.39 1.67 0.43
CA ALA A 591 -6.94 2.91 -0.13
C ALA A 591 -6.86 3.02 -1.67
N ASP A 592 -5.93 2.27 -2.31
CA ASP A 592 -5.81 2.19 -3.76
C ASP A 592 -6.75 1.12 -4.34
N GLY A 593 -7.51 0.42 -3.51
CA GLY A 593 -8.33 -0.70 -3.91
C GLY A 593 -7.49 -1.93 -4.23
N ARG A 594 -6.47 -2.26 -3.44
CA ARG A 594 -5.73 -3.53 -3.56
C ARG A 594 -6.07 -4.44 -2.39
N LEU A 595 -6.19 -5.73 -2.68
CA LEU A 595 -6.39 -6.72 -1.64
C LEU A 595 -5.05 -7.04 -0.96
N VAL A 596 -5.04 -6.98 0.37
CA VAL A 596 -3.91 -7.35 1.22
C VAL A 596 -4.29 -8.61 1.99
N ASP A 597 -3.43 -9.62 1.90
CA ASP A 597 -3.63 -10.95 2.47
C ASP A 597 -3.12 -11.01 3.91
N PHE A 598 -4.01 -11.39 4.83
CA PHE A 598 -3.75 -11.58 6.26
C PHE A 598 -3.82 -13.06 6.68
N ARG A 599 -4.05 -14.00 5.76
CA ARG A 599 -4.22 -15.44 6.08
C ARG A 599 -2.97 -16.05 6.71
N MET A 600 -1.80 -15.47 6.45
CA MET A 600 -0.53 -15.87 7.05
C MET A 600 -0.06 -14.95 8.19
N THR A 601 -0.99 -14.21 8.80
CA THR A 601 -0.72 -13.39 9.99
C THR A 601 -1.27 -14.03 11.26
N ILE A 602 -0.63 -13.74 12.39
CA ILE A 602 -1.20 -13.97 13.73
C ILE A 602 -1.75 -12.64 14.22
N CYS A 603 -3.04 -12.58 14.53
CA CYS A 603 -3.69 -11.36 15.01
C CYS A 603 -3.77 -11.42 16.54
N VAL A 604 -3.10 -10.49 17.21
CA VAL A 604 -3.16 -10.33 18.67
C VAL A 604 -3.83 -9.01 18.99
N MET A 605 -4.83 -9.05 19.86
CA MET A 605 -5.47 -7.88 20.46
C MET A 605 -5.15 -7.86 21.95
N THR A 606 -4.94 -6.69 22.53
CA THR A 606 -4.82 -6.54 23.99
C THR A 606 -5.91 -5.63 24.51
N SER A 607 -6.40 -5.93 25.71
CA SER A 607 -7.34 -5.06 26.41
C SER A 607 -7.13 -5.07 27.92
N ASN A 608 -7.51 -3.97 28.55
CA ASN A 608 -7.61 -3.86 30.01
C ASN A 608 -9.07 -4.01 30.52
N ILE A 609 -10.00 -4.46 29.68
CA ILE A 609 -11.38 -4.77 30.10
C ILE A 609 -11.39 -5.83 31.21
N GLY A 610 -12.31 -5.69 32.17
CA GLY A 610 -12.55 -6.69 33.22
C GLY A 610 -11.57 -6.67 34.40
N VAL A 611 -10.63 -5.72 34.45
CA VAL A 611 -9.72 -5.52 35.59
C VAL A 611 -10.46 -5.20 36.90
N GLN A 612 -11.61 -4.50 36.82
CA GLN A 612 -12.45 -4.21 37.98
C GLN A 612 -13.25 -5.43 38.48
N ALA A 613 -13.67 -6.32 37.57
CA ALA A 613 -14.41 -7.54 37.92
C ALA A 613 -13.51 -8.52 38.71
N GLN A 614 -12.22 -8.63 38.35
CA GLN A 614 -11.24 -9.42 39.11
C GLN A 614 -10.95 -8.83 40.51
N ALA A 615 -11.04 -7.52 40.70
CA ALA A 615 -10.78 -6.88 41.99
C ALA A 615 -11.96 -7.04 42.97
N ALA A 616 -13.20 -7.14 42.48
CA ALA A 616 -14.40 -7.30 43.29
C ALA A 616 -14.62 -8.76 43.78
N ALA A 617 -14.08 -9.75 43.08
CA ALA A 617 -14.18 -11.17 43.44
C ALA A 617 -13.22 -11.61 44.58
N GLY A 618 -12.54 -10.66 45.22
CA GLY A 618 -11.73 -10.91 46.40
C GLY A 618 -12.59 -11.03 47.65
N PHE A 619 -13.28 -12.16 47.81
CA PHE A 619 -13.72 -12.80 49.07
C PHE A 619 -14.80 -13.83 48.71
N GLY A 620 -14.41 -15.07 48.36
CA GLY A 620 -15.30 -16.23 48.55
C GLY A 620 -15.54 -17.21 47.41
N ASP A 621 -15.22 -16.93 46.14
CA ASP A 621 -15.48 -17.93 45.08
C ASP A 621 -14.44 -17.92 43.96
N ALA A 622 -13.57 -18.92 43.96
CA ALA A 622 -12.46 -19.07 42.99
C ALA A 622 -12.94 -19.58 41.60
N GLY A 623 -14.25 -19.80 41.42
CA GLY A 623 -14.82 -20.44 40.23
C GLY A 623 -15.28 -19.51 39.10
N ASP A 624 -15.62 -18.24 39.36
CA ASP A 624 -16.44 -17.45 38.40
C ASP A 624 -15.72 -16.26 37.74
N GLY A 625 -14.49 -15.94 38.15
CA GLY A 625 -13.75 -14.77 37.64
C GLY A 625 -13.42 -14.82 36.13
N ALA A 626 -13.22 -16.01 35.56
CA ALA A 626 -13.03 -16.18 34.12
C ALA A 626 -14.34 -15.98 33.35
N ASN A 627 -15.47 -16.43 33.90
CA ASN A 627 -16.78 -16.20 33.32
C ASN A 627 -17.17 -14.72 33.37
N ASP A 628 -16.84 -14.03 34.46
CA ASP A 628 -17.09 -12.59 34.60
C ASP A 628 -16.25 -11.77 33.62
N LEU A 629 -14.98 -12.14 33.41
CA LEU A 629 -14.14 -11.52 32.39
C LEU A 629 -14.73 -11.71 30.99
N LEU A 630 -15.14 -12.94 30.66
CA LEU A 630 -15.78 -13.25 29.38
C LEU A 630 -17.10 -12.48 29.21
N ARG A 631 -17.90 -12.35 30.27
CA ARG A 631 -19.14 -11.56 30.26
C ARG A 631 -18.85 -10.07 30.01
N ALA A 632 -17.83 -9.51 30.66
CA ALA A 632 -17.41 -8.13 30.48
C ALA A 632 -16.92 -7.87 29.03
N VAL A 633 -16.13 -8.77 28.48
CA VAL A 633 -15.66 -8.69 27.09
C VAL A 633 -16.82 -8.80 26.11
N ARG A 634 -17.72 -9.78 26.29
CA ARG A 634 -18.92 -9.96 25.45
C ARG A 634 -19.89 -8.79 25.53
N GLY A 635 -19.95 -8.10 26.67
CA GLY A 635 -20.77 -6.90 26.84
C GLY A 635 -20.18 -5.65 26.19
N HIS A 636 -18.85 -5.58 26.04
CA HIS A 636 -18.18 -4.42 25.46
C HIS A 636 -18.18 -4.42 23.93
N PHE A 637 -17.99 -5.59 23.30
CA PHE A 637 -17.92 -5.71 21.84
C PHE A 637 -19.22 -6.25 21.25
N ARG A 638 -19.58 -5.79 20.04
CA ARG A 638 -20.69 -6.38 19.27
C ARG A 638 -20.46 -7.88 19.04
N PRO A 639 -21.51 -8.71 19.05
CA PRO A 639 -21.39 -10.16 18.83
C PRO A 639 -20.65 -10.54 17.54
N GLU A 640 -20.84 -9.77 16.47
CA GLU A 640 -20.20 -9.97 15.17
C GLU A 640 -18.67 -9.95 15.29
N PHE A 641 -18.10 -8.99 16.01
CA PHE A 641 -16.66 -8.89 16.23
C PHE A 641 -16.15 -9.98 17.16
N PHE A 642 -16.85 -10.19 18.29
CA PHE A 642 -16.46 -11.20 19.27
C PHE A 642 -16.40 -12.61 18.66
N ASN A 643 -17.36 -12.96 17.79
CA ASN A 643 -17.41 -14.26 17.13
C ASN A 643 -16.30 -14.49 16.09
N ARG A 644 -15.50 -13.46 15.73
CA ARG A 644 -14.29 -13.60 14.89
C ARG A 644 -13.02 -13.83 15.70
N ILE A 645 -13.10 -13.79 17.03
CA ILE A 645 -11.98 -14.04 17.93
C ILE A 645 -11.94 -15.54 18.25
N ASP A 646 -10.82 -16.20 17.95
CA ASP A 646 -10.67 -17.64 18.15
C ASP A 646 -10.43 -17.97 19.63
N HIS A 647 -9.66 -17.13 20.32
CA HIS A 647 -9.26 -17.36 21.71
C HIS A 647 -9.24 -16.06 22.52
N VAL A 648 -10.12 -15.96 23.53
CA VAL A 648 -10.01 -14.95 24.59
C VAL A 648 -9.19 -15.53 25.74
N ILE A 649 -8.10 -14.87 26.09
CA ILE A 649 -7.08 -15.39 27.00
C ILE A 649 -6.96 -14.44 28.20
N PRO A 650 -7.34 -14.89 29.42
CA PRO A 650 -7.15 -14.12 30.63
C PRO A 650 -5.65 -14.05 31.00
N PHE A 651 -5.23 -12.89 31.49
CA PHE A 651 -3.92 -12.68 32.11
C PHE A 651 -4.09 -12.38 33.59
N GLY A 652 -3.40 -13.14 34.43
CA GLY A 652 -3.44 -13.00 35.88
C GLY A 652 -2.45 -11.97 36.41
N SER A 653 -2.67 -11.54 37.65
CA SER A 653 -1.72 -10.72 38.40
C SER A 653 -0.40 -11.46 38.65
N LEU A 654 0.70 -10.71 38.71
CA LEU A 654 2.03 -11.28 38.95
C LEU A 654 2.29 -11.42 40.45
N SER A 655 2.72 -12.62 40.89
CA SER A 655 3.18 -12.85 42.25
C SER A 655 4.55 -12.21 42.49
N PRO A 656 4.96 -11.95 43.75
CA PRO A 656 6.31 -11.48 44.06
C PRO A 656 7.42 -12.37 43.50
N GLU A 657 7.20 -13.68 43.43
CA GLU A 657 8.13 -14.62 42.81
C GLU A 657 8.23 -14.42 41.30
N HIS A 658 7.11 -14.19 40.61
CA HIS A 658 7.11 -13.84 39.20
C HIS A 658 7.92 -12.57 38.94
N ILE A 659 7.77 -11.55 39.79
CA ILE A 659 8.53 -10.30 39.65
C ILE A 659 10.03 -10.54 39.79
N ARG A 660 10.48 -11.31 40.80
CA ARG A 660 11.91 -11.65 40.96
C ARG A 660 12.47 -12.30 39.71
N ARG A 661 11.75 -13.25 39.11
CA ARG A 661 12.15 -13.89 37.84
C ARG A 661 12.20 -12.90 36.67
N ILE A 662 11.27 -11.94 36.61
CA ILE A 662 11.31 -10.87 35.58
C ILE A 662 12.53 -9.97 35.79
N VAL A 663 12.92 -9.67 37.04
CA VAL A 663 14.15 -8.90 37.33
C VAL A 663 15.38 -9.61 36.74
N GLU A 664 15.49 -10.94 36.90
CA GLU A 664 16.60 -11.71 36.32
C GLU A 664 16.67 -11.56 34.79
N LEU A 665 15.52 -11.63 34.10
CA LEU A 665 15.46 -11.47 32.65
C LEU A 665 15.89 -10.06 32.20
N GLU A 666 15.49 -9.02 32.93
CA GLU A 666 15.87 -7.64 32.62
C GLU A 666 17.35 -7.38 32.92
N LEU A 667 17.88 -7.92 34.02
CA LEU A 667 19.32 -7.83 34.34
C LEU A 667 20.18 -8.56 33.32
N ALA A 668 19.73 -9.71 32.81
CA ALA A 668 20.40 -10.42 31.73
C ALA A 668 20.46 -9.58 30.45
N GLN A 669 19.39 -8.84 30.12
CA GLN A 669 19.38 -7.90 28.99
C GLN A 669 20.35 -6.73 29.22
N VAL A 670 20.44 -6.20 30.45
CA VAL A 670 21.41 -5.16 30.80
C VAL A 670 22.84 -5.66 30.62
N ALA A 671 23.15 -6.88 31.07
CA ALA A 671 24.47 -7.48 30.93
C ALA A 671 24.94 -7.62 29.47
N GLN A 672 24.01 -7.76 28.52
CA GLN A 672 24.31 -7.85 27.08
C GLN A 672 24.52 -6.49 26.39
N ARG A 673 24.37 -5.36 27.09
CA ARG A 673 24.55 -4.03 26.48
C ARG A 673 25.99 -3.82 26.03
N THR A 674 26.15 -3.21 24.85
CA THR A 674 27.45 -2.98 24.20
C THR A 674 28.48 -2.32 25.11
N GLY A 675 28.05 -1.41 25.99
CA GLY A 675 28.92 -0.74 26.94
C GLY A 675 29.64 -1.67 27.92
N LEU A 676 28.97 -2.75 28.35
CA LEU A 676 29.51 -3.78 29.24
C LEU A 676 30.28 -4.85 28.46
N VAL A 677 29.66 -5.36 27.39
CA VAL A 677 30.23 -6.46 26.57
C VAL A 677 31.56 -6.07 25.94
N ARG A 678 31.65 -4.88 25.31
CA ARG A 678 32.88 -4.43 24.63
C ARG A 678 34.06 -4.23 25.60
N ARG A 679 33.74 -3.97 26.87
CA ARG A 679 34.71 -3.75 27.97
C ARG A 679 34.91 -5.01 28.80
N ARG A 680 34.30 -6.13 28.42
CA ARG A 680 34.36 -7.43 29.12
C ARG A 680 33.99 -7.33 30.61
N LEU A 681 33.04 -6.43 30.92
CA LEU A 681 32.55 -6.23 32.28
C LEU A 681 31.50 -7.29 32.61
N ARG A 682 31.69 -7.99 33.72
CA ARG A 682 30.74 -9.00 34.21
C ARG A 682 29.82 -8.38 35.25
N LEU A 683 28.55 -8.21 34.91
CA LEU A 683 27.54 -7.69 35.84
C LEU A 683 27.11 -8.80 36.81
N ARG A 684 27.33 -8.60 38.11
CA ARG A 684 26.85 -9.46 39.18
C ARG A 684 25.98 -8.66 40.13
N VAL A 685 24.68 -8.93 40.13
CA VAL A 685 23.76 -8.34 41.12
C VAL A 685 23.58 -9.31 42.26
N GLU A 686 23.78 -8.86 43.51
CA GLU A 686 23.61 -9.68 44.70
C GLU A 686 22.13 -9.91 45.05
N PRO A 687 21.79 -10.96 45.83
CA PRO A 687 20.41 -11.33 46.15
C PRO A 687 19.59 -10.22 46.81
N ASP A 688 20.21 -9.42 47.66
CA ASP A 688 19.61 -8.26 48.33
C ASP A 688 19.22 -7.17 47.33
N ALA A 689 20.12 -6.83 46.40
CA ALA A 689 19.87 -5.87 45.33
C ALA A 689 18.78 -6.35 44.36
N ARG A 690 18.73 -7.66 44.05
CA ARG A 690 17.65 -8.24 43.24
C ARG A 690 16.29 -8.11 43.93
N ALA A 691 16.22 -8.44 45.22
CA ALA A 691 14.99 -8.31 46.00
C ALA A 691 14.53 -6.85 46.07
N TRP A 692 15.47 -5.94 46.32
CA TRP A 692 15.23 -4.50 46.35
C TRP A 692 14.69 -3.94 45.03
N LEU A 693 15.26 -4.38 43.89
CA LEU A 693 14.78 -4.02 42.55
C LEU A 693 13.37 -4.59 42.28
N ALA A 694 13.09 -5.82 42.74
CA ALA A 694 11.79 -6.45 42.57
C ALA A 694 10.70 -5.71 43.36
N GLU A 695 10.97 -5.32 44.61
CA GLU A 695 10.03 -4.58 45.46
C GLU A 695 9.68 -3.21 44.87
N ARG A 696 10.67 -2.44 44.41
CA ARG A 696 10.45 -1.11 43.82
C ARG A 696 9.95 -1.16 42.38
N GLY A 697 10.28 -2.22 41.65
CA GLY A 697 9.87 -2.43 40.27
C GLY A 697 8.44 -2.94 40.10
N TRP A 698 7.75 -3.26 41.19
CA TRP A 698 6.38 -3.77 41.21
C TRP A 698 5.37 -2.72 41.68
N HIS A 699 4.18 -2.75 41.09
CA HIS A 699 3.05 -1.96 41.55
C HIS A 699 1.75 -2.78 41.48
N PRO A 700 0.87 -2.75 42.50
CA PRO A 700 -0.36 -3.54 42.53
C PRO A 700 -1.25 -3.37 41.28
N THR A 701 -1.38 -2.14 40.77
CA THR A 701 -2.23 -1.83 39.60
C THR A 701 -1.50 -1.74 38.26
N LYS A 702 -0.16 -1.60 38.25
CA LYS A 702 0.65 -1.41 37.03
C LYS A 702 1.57 -2.60 36.70
N GLY A 703 1.52 -3.66 37.51
CA GLY A 703 2.35 -4.86 37.35
C GLY A 703 3.85 -4.53 37.36
N ALA A 704 4.61 -5.17 36.47
CA ALA A 704 6.05 -4.97 36.32
C ALA A 704 6.43 -3.76 35.44
N ARG A 705 5.45 -2.90 35.05
CA ARG A 705 5.70 -1.75 34.17
C ARG A 705 6.77 -0.77 34.71
N PRO A 706 6.84 -0.47 36.03
CA PRO A 706 7.89 0.40 36.58
C PRO A 706 9.29 -0.21 36.57
N LEU A 707 9.42 -1.54 36.55
CA LEU A 707 10.69 -2.24 36.76
C LEU A 707 11.81 -1.77 35.83
N LYS A 708 11.54 -1.64 34.53
CA LYS A 708 12.54 -1.15 33.57
C LYS A 708 13.07 0.21 33.95
N ARG A 709 12.18 1.13 34.34
CA ARG A 709 12.57 2.48 34.76
C ARG A 709 13.43 2.44 36.02
N VAL A 710 13.06 1.61 37.00
CA VAL A 710 13.85 1.43 38.23
C VAL A 710 15.24 0.89 37.91
N ILE A 711 15.36 -0.11 37.05
CA ILE A 711 16.66 -0.65 36.61
C ILE A 711 17.48 0.41 35.87
N GLU A 712 16.87 1.18 34.97
CA GLU A 712 17.58 2.26 34.26
C GLU A 712 18.09 3.34 35.23
N GLU A 713 17.23 3.84 36.12
CA GLU A 713 17.57 4.94 37.04
C GLU A 713 18.53 4.51 38.14
N ARG A 714 18.38 3.29 38.68
CA ARG A 714 19.09 2.85 39.89
C ARG A 714 20.30 1.96 39.60
N LEU A 715 20.36 1.32 38.45
CA LEU A 715 21.49 0.47 38.07
C LEU A 715 22.23 1.03 36.85
N VAL A 716 21.54 1.24 35.74
CA VAL A 716 22.21 1.57 34.47
C VAL A 716 22.83 2.96 34.51
N ALA A 717 22.10 3.98 34.98
CA ALA A 717 22.61 5.35 35.04
C ALA A 717 23.86 5.48 35.93
N PRO A 718 23.90 4.92 37.16
CA PRO A 718 25.12 4.87 37.95
C PRO A 718 26.28 4.13 37.28
N VAL A 719 26.01 2.99 36.63
CA VAL A 719 27.05 2.26 35.87
C VAL A 719 27.56 3.10 34.69
N ALA A 720 26.69 3.82 34.00
CA ALA A 720 27.06 4.69 32.90
C ALA A 720 27.92 5.87 33.37
N ALA A 721 27.58 6.49 34.49
CA ALA A 721 28.37 7.55 35.12
C ALA A 721 29.78 7.05 35.49
N LEU A 722 29.86 5.91 36.17
CA LEU A 722 31.14 5.26 36.50
C LEU A 722 32.00 5.00 35.26
N LEU A 723 31.41 4.50 34.17
CA LEU A 723 32.15 4.23 32.92
C LEU A 723 32.56 5.51 32.18
N ALA A 724 31.89 6.63 32.41
CA ALA A 724 32.28 7.93 31.87
C ALA A 724 33.42 8.54 32.69
N GLU A 725 33.36 8.45 34.02
CA GLU A 725 34.43 8.90 34.93
C GLU A 725 35.69 8.04 34.83
N GLN A 726 35.55 6.75 34.52
CA GLN A 726 36.64 5.80 34.37
C GLN A 726 36.69 5.18 32.97
N PRO A 727 37.14 5.92 31.94
CA PRO A 727 37.15 5.43 30.55
C PRO A 727 37.96 4.15 30.32
N ARG A 728 38.96 3.89 31.18
CA ARG A 728 39.85 2.72 31.12
C ARG A 728 39.32 1.49 31.85
N LEU A 729 38.14 1.56 32.46
CA LEU A 729 37.56 0.43 33.20
C LEU A 729 37.18 -0.71 32.24
N GLN A 730 37.85 -1.85 32.33
CA GLN A 730 37.63 -3.04 31.52
C GLN A 730 38.07 -4.30 32.28
N ASP A 731 37.65 -5.47 31.79
CA ASP A 731 38.06 -6.80 32.28
C ASP A 731 37.85 -7.02 33.79
N CYS A 732 36.76 -6.48 34.34
CA CYS A 732 36.46 -6.57 35.78
C CYS A 732 35.02 -7.01 36.07
N GLU A 733 34.77 -7.45 37.29
CA GLU A 733 33.42 -7.76 37.80
C GLU A 733 32.79 -6.49 38.40
N LEU A 734 31.60 -6.14 37.93
CA LEU A 734 30.79 -5.05 38.48
C LEU A 734 29.73 -5.67 39.39
N VAL A 735 29.90 -5.50 40.70
CA VAL A 735 29.02 -6.06 41.72
C VAL A 735 28.05 -5.01 42.23
N VAL A 736 26.77 -5.35 42.28
CA VAL A 736 25.68 -4.47 42.71
C VAL A 736 25.05 -5.02 43.98
N CYS A 737 25.02 -4.22 45.05
CA CYS A 737 24.49 -4.59 46.37
C CYS A 737 23.68 -3.44 46.99
N THR A 738 22.96 -3.69 48.08
CA THR A 738 22.21 -2.65 48.83
C THR A 738 22.94 -2.12 50.05
N ALA A 739 23.96 -2.84 50.51
CA ALA A 739 24.82 -2.45 51.62
C ALA A 739 26.29 -2.71 51.28
N GLY A 740 27.17 -1.74 51.55
CA GLY A 740 28.61 -1.84 51.28
C GLY A 740 29.28 -0.47 51.15
N VAL A 741 30.62 -0.44 51.17
CA VAL A 741 31.38 0.78 50.83
C VAL A 741 31.60 0.78 49.32
N PRO A 742 31.29 1.86 48.58
CA PRO A 742 31.67 1.98 47.18
C PRO A 742 33.20 1.87 47.05
N VAL A 743 33.70 0.82 46.42
CA VAL A 743 35.15 0.59 46.27
C VAL A 743 35.55 0.90 44.83
N ALA A 744 36.46 1.88 44.66
CA ALA A 744 37.14 2.12 43.38
C ALA A 744 37.95 0.87 42.98
N ALA A 745 37.95 0.54 41.68
CA ALA A 745 38.51 -0.70 41.11
C ALA A 745 39.80 -1.20 41.80
N ARG A 746 39.64 -2.02 42.83
CA ARG A 746 40.73 -2.69 43.55
C ARG A 746 40.51 -4.19 43.36
N ALA A 747 41.54 -4.88 42.89
CA ALA A 747 41.55 -6.33 42.63
C ALA A 747 40.53 -6.84 41.58
N GLY A 748 40.26 -6.07 40.52
CA GLY A 748 39.42 -6.55 39.41
C GLY A 748 37.92 -6.63 39.72
N ARG A 749 37.48 -5.99 40.81
CA ARG A 749 36.07 -5.87 41.23
C ARG A 749 35.73 -4.41 41.49
N VAL A 750 34.54 -3.98 41.05
CA VAL A 750 33.95 -2.67 41.36
C VAL A 750 32.62 -2.90 42.04
N VAL A 751 32.38 -2.22 43.17
CA VAL A 751 31.14 -2.35 43.94
C VAL A 751 30.30 -1.10 43.77
N LEU A 752 29.05 -1.29 43.35
CA LEU A 752 28.04 -0.26 43.19
C LEU A 752 26.90 -0.52 44.18
N VAL A 753 26.62 0.47 45.02
CA VAL A 753 25.55 0.38 46.02
C VAL A 753 24.30 1.03 45.43
N ILE A 754 23.17 0.32 45.47
CA ILE A 754 21.86 0.87 45.09
C ILE A 754 21.04 1.15 46.35
N ASP A 755 20.48 2.35 46.41
CA ASP A 755 19.67 2.81 47.54
C ASP A 755 18.53 3.76 47.10
N ASP A 756 17.81 4.30 48.07
CA ASP A 756 16.72 5.25 47.83
C ASP A 756 17.20 6.67 47.49
N ALA A 757 18.44 7.03 47.79
CA ALA A 757 18.96 8.37 47.58
C ALA A 757 18.97 8.68 46.08
N ARG A 758 18.49 9.86 45.66
CA ARG A 758 18.53 10.23 44.23
C ARG A 758 19.99 10.17 43.75
N PRO A 759 20.27 9.70 42.52
CA PRO A 759 21.59 9.86 41.94
C PRO A 759 21.94 11.35 41.97
N ALA A 760 23.10 11.70 42.53
CA ALA A 760 23.61 13.06 42.61
C ALA A 760 23.92 13.63 41.22
#